data_AF-A0A1L8DLT5-F1
#
_entry.id   AF-A0A1L8DLT5-F1
#
_cell.length_a   1.000
_cell.length_b   1.000
_cell.length_c   1.000
_cell.angle_alpha   90.00
_cell.angle_beta   90.00
_cell.angle_gamma   90.00
#
_symmetry.space_group_name_H-M   'P 1'
#
loop_
_entity.id
_entity.type
_entity.pdbx_description
1 polymer ?
#
loop_
_entity_poly.entity_id
_entity_poly.type
_entity_poly.pdbx_seq_one_letter_code
_entity_poly.pdbx_strand_id
1 'polypeptide(L)'
;MWRTLLGIFLSCLGAFAWDRGSGYAPHIVGGLPRAHHEFTTNSTDHLRLLSASDSHVVLGGRNALYNISVGLGGKLDLTGRLIWGSTDAHRELCTLKGKQESDCQNYVRIFAEVTPERALVCGTNSYKPMCRHYSIPLSEKDDSDKENEEAQGRCPYSPTHSSAYTYTDGHLFSGTVADFSGADPLIYRENQRTEQYDLKQLNQPAFVSSTSYDQYAFFFFREIAMEYMNCGKAVYSRVGRVCKNDRGGPAIFYDRWTSFLKARLNCSLPGEYPFYFDYLAATTDVVKLEGQDVVYGVFGTPPTSIEGSAVCVFRMRDILEAFEGPFKAQKDTRSNWLPVSNNLTPGDPRPGSCVEDSRTLPSSTVNFAKNHPLMEKAVSALYGEPLLVTTGSQLRLTAIAVVPTTGPDGRTYSVLFAGTSDGRLVKFYALSGNGLKKVVVSETQILPPGQAVKQLTAVGKQILAVSEGSVVSVPQSDCSNYTNCASCVGTKDPFCGWHEESHSCREVGTVPLGHLLDTAALHDVCPENNWVEERVVTHGTISSVGRDPQSGFLVHETNHTCPEIAVAGAYTAQTMAIALVVVAAVALAVGGLVGIVVGHKCRMECPMMMGGPPMEHRNQLTWSKSRHMAHSKDINLLMNTNQFYSPPASPHPVIFSNAQEPTPQARRKMDNLGLVDFDVDGKDRRHESKNSTESLEKDPQHFKTDTLQKVKKTYI
;
A
#
# COMPACT_ATOMS: atom_id res chain seq x y z
N MET A 1 -33.29 24.62 -12.06
CA MET A 1 -32.66 24.96 -13.35
C MET A 1 -31.18 25.34 -13.20
N TRP A 2 -30.81 26.33 -12.37
CA TRP A 2 -29.40 26.74 -12.22
C TRP A 2 -28.49 25.70 -11.54
N ARG A 3 -29.01 24.97 -10.53
CA ARG A 3 -28.30 23.84 -9.90
C ARG A 3 -28.08 22.65 -10.85
N THR A 4 -28.97 22.49 -11.83
CA THR A 4 -28.92 21.41 -12.81
C THR A 4 -27.88 21.71 -13.90
N LEU A 5 -27.79 22.96 -14.34
CA LEU A 5 -26.80 23.41 -15.33
C LEU A 5 -25.38 23.46 -14.76
N LEU A 6 -25.20 23.82 -13.48
CA LEU A 6 -23.89 23.79 -12.82
C LEU A 6 -23.38 22.34 -12.64
N GLY A 7 -24.29 21.40 -12.36
CA GLY A 7 -23.98 19.97 -12.28
C GLY A 7 -23.57 19.36 -13.63
N ILE A 8 -24.17 19.82 -14.73
CA ILE A 8 -23.81 19.38 -16.10
C ILE A 8 -22.47 19.99 -16.54
N PHE A 9 -22.20 21.25 -16.18
CA PHE A 9 -20.91 21.90 -16.51
C PHE A 9 -19.72 21.31 -15.75
N LEU A 10 -19.90 20.95 -14.47
CA LEU A 10 -18.86 20.30 -13.66
C LEU A 10 -18.62 18.84 -14.05
N SER A 11 -19.64 18.13 -14.57
CA SER A 11 -19.47 16.76 -15.07
C SER A 11 -18.82 16.70 -16.44
N CYS A 12 -19.06 17.68 -17.33
CA CYS A 12 -18.37 17.73 -18.63
C CYS A 12 -16.90 18.15 -18.54
N LEU A 13 -16.50 19.02 -17.60
CA LEU A 13 -15.09 19.42 -17.45
C LEU A 13 -14.20 18.32 -16.84
N GLY A 14 -14.78 17.38 -16.07
CA GLY A 14 -14.06 16.22 -15.56
C GLY A 14 -13.78 15.14 -16.61
N ALA A 15 -14.52 15.12 -17.72
CA ALA A 15 -14.48 14.05 -18.71
C ALA A 15 -13.46 14.25 -19.85
N PHE A 16 -13.04 15.49 -20.14
CA PHE A 16 -12.31 15.79 -21.39
C PHE A 16 -10.79 16.00 -21.25
N ALA A 17 -10.23 15.96 -20.04
CA ALA A 17 -8.80 16.25 -19.84
C ALA A 17 -7.89 15.00 -19.75
N TRP A 18 -8.42 13.77 -19.77
CA TRP A 18 -7.64 12.55 -19.49
C TRP A 18 -7.96 11.38 -20.44
N ASP A 19 -8.15 11.65 -21.74
CA ASP A 19 -8.47 10.59 -22.74
C ASP A 19 -7.23 10.07 -23.51
N ARG A 20 -6.02 10.19 -22.93
CA ARG A 20 -4.78 9.65 -23.54
C ARG A 20 -3.91 8.80 -22.62
N GLY A 21 -4.38 8.40 -21.45
CA GLY A 21 -3.55 7.63 -20.51
C GLY A 21 -4.24 6.55 -19.66
N SER A 22 -5.57 6.53 -19.56
CA SER A 22 -6.27 5.56 -18.72
C SER A 22 -7.03 4.56 -19.59
N GLY A 23 -6.39 3.44 -19.93
CA GLY A 23 -7.04 2.28 -20.55
C GLY A 23 -8.01 1.54 -19.61
N TYR A 24 -8.64 2.24 -18.66
CA TYR A 24 -9.57 1.67 -17.70
C TYR A 24 -11.00 1.76 -18.24
N ALA A 25 -11.38 0.80 -19.08
CA ALA A 25 -12.75 0.60 -19.53
C ALA A 25 -13.18 -0.85 -19.21
N PRO A 26 -13.55 -1.15 -17.96
CA PRO A 26 -13.96 -2.50 -17.59
C PRO A 26 -15.32 -2.85 -18.21
N HIS A 27 -15.48 -4.10 -18.66
CA HIS A 27 -16.80 -4.69 -18.80
C HIS A 27 -17.38 -4.87 -17.39
N ILE A 28 -18.32 -4.00 -17.01
CA ILE A 28 -19.05 -4.13 -15.74
C ILE A 28 -19.98 -5.33 -15.87
N VAL A 29 -19.65 -6.42 -15.20
CA VAL A 29 -20.58 -7.55 -15.06
C VAL A 29 -21.59 -7.16 -13.98
N GLY A 30 -22.76 -6.69 -14.39
CA GLY A 30 -23.85 -6.36 -13.47
C GLY A 30 -24.42 -7.64 -12.84
N GLY A 31 -24.14 -7.85 -11.57
CA GLY A 31 -24.68 -8.96 -10.77
C GLY A 31 -23.62 -9.63 -9.89
N LEU A 32 -24.03 -10.13 -8.73
CA LEU A 32 -23.24 -11.06 -7.93
C LEU A 32 -23.02 -12.35 -8.76
N PRO A 33 -21.79 -12.86 -8.88
CA PRO A 33 -21.53 -14.17 -9.47
C PRO A 33 -22.48 -15.24 -8.92
N ARG A 34 -22.94 -16.10 -9.84
CA ARG A 34 -24.07 -17.02 -9.64
C ARG A 34 -23.82 -18.08 -8.56
N ALA A 35 -22.57 -18.23 -8.12
CA ALA A 35 -22.12 -19.16 -7.10
C ALA A 35 -21.05 -18.50 -6.21
N HIS A 36 -21.48 -17.63 -5.30
CA HIS A 36 -20.65 -17.21 -4.17
C HIS A 36 -21.03 -17.99 -2.94
N HIS A 37 -20.07 -18.77 -2.45
CA HIS A 37 -20.17 -19.35 -1.12
C HIS A 37 -19.54 -18.38 -0.14
N GLU A 38 -20.26 -18.10 0.94
CA GLU A 38 -19.81 -17.18 1.98
C GLU A 38 -19.76 -17.90 3.32
N PHE A 39 -18.66 -17.68 4.04
CA PHE A 39 -18.55 -17.96 5.45
C PHE A 39 -18.58 -16.64 6.20
N THR A 40 -19.60 -16.40 7.01
CA THR A 40 -19.81 -15.15 7.73
C THR A 40 -19.64 -15.36 9.23
N THR A 41 -18.97 -14.41 9.87
CA THR A 41 -18.85 -14.26 11.33
C THR A 41 -19.30 -12.85 11.72
N ASN A 42 -19.01 -12.40 12.94
CA ASN A 42 -19.32 -11.03 13.33
C ASN A 42 -18.25 -10.08 12.74
N SER A 43 -18.64 -8.86 12.32
CA SER A 43 -17.67 -7.85 11.85
C SER A 43 -16.65 -7.46 12.92
N THR A 44 -17.01 -7.60 14.20
CA THR A 44 -16.07 -7.41 15.33
C THR A 44 -15.02 -8.51 15.46
N ASP A 45 -15.04 -9.56 14.64
CA ASP A 45 -14.10 -10.66 14.74
C ASP A 45 -12.74 -10.34 14.10
N HIS A 46 -12.70 -9.34 13.22
CA HIS A 46 -11.51 -8.91 12.48
C HIS A 46 -10.73 -10.11 11.91
N LEU A 47 -11.40 -10.87 11.02
CA LEU A 47 -10.82 -12.04 10.38
C LEU A 47 -9.51 -11.70 9.66
N ARG A 48 -8.56 -12.63 9.74
CA ARG A 48 -7.27 -12.56 9.06
C ARG A 48 -6.91 -13.93 8.51
N LEU A 49 -6.55 -13.99 7.23
CA LEU A 49 -5.95 -15.18 6.63
C LEU A 49 -4.54 -15.37 7.18
N LEU A 50 -4.28 -16.53 7.78
CA LEU A 50 -3.01 -16.87 8.41
C LEU A 50 -2.24 -17.95 7.66
N SER A 51 -2.95 -18.90 7.05
CA SER A 51 -2.38 -19.92 6.18
C SER A 51 -3.39 -20.33 5.11
N ALA A 52 -2.89 -20.70 3.94
CA ALA A 52 -3.67 -21.22 2.83
C ALA A 52 -2.93 -22.41 2.20
N SER A 53 -3.67 -23.49 1.99
CA SER A 53 -3.26 -24.69 1.27
C SER A 53 -4.17 -24.88 0.04
N ASP A 54 -3.93 -25.91 -0.75
CA ASP A 54 -4.71 -26.16 -1.99
C ASP A 54 -6.21 -26.43 -1.77
N SER A 55 -6.60 -26.84 -0.55
CA SER A 55 -7.98 -27.24 -0.24
C SER A 55 -8.53 -26.69 1.07
N HIS A 56 -7.71 -26.00 1.87
CA HIS A 56 -8.13 -25.49 3.17
C HIS A 56 -7.42 -24.18 3.50
N VAL A 57 -8.06 -23.36 4.32
CA VAL A 57 -7.51 -22.11 4.83
C VAL A 57 -7.69 -22.00 6.33
N VAL A 58 -6.71 -21.39 6.97
CA VAL A 58 -6.72 -21.10 8.40
C VAL A 58 -6.94 -19.61 8.61
N LEU A 59 -8.01 -19.26 9.31
CA LEU A 59 -8.39 -17.89 9.64
C LEU A 59 -8.26 -17.63 11.14
N GLY A 60 -7.58 -16.55 11.50
CA GLY A 60 -7.59 -16.00 12.84
C GLY A 60 -8.71 -14.99 13.00
N GLY A 61 -9.51 -15.11 14.07
CA GLY A 61 -10.53 -14.14 14.43
C GLY A 61 -10.54 -13.83 15.91
N ARG A 62 -11.64 -13.27 16.39
CA ARG A 62 -11.87 -12.98 17.81
C ARG A 62 -12.16 -14.25 18.58
N ASN A 63 -11.33 -14.48 19.60
CA ASN A 63 -11.35 -15.59 20.53
C ASN A 63 -11.30 -16.97 19.87
N ALA A 64 -10.98 -17.07 18.58
CA ALA A 64 -11.05 -18.31 17.84
C ALA A 64 -10.12 -18.32 16.62
N LEU A 65 -9.74 -19.53 16.25
CA LEU A 65 -9.12 -19.88 14.98
C LEU A 65 -10.05 -20.83 14.24
N TYR A 66 -10.22 -20.62 12.93
CA TYR A 66 -11.13 -21.38 12.07
C TYR A 66 -10.32 -22.09 10.99
N ASN A 67 -10.57 -23.38 10.80
CA ASN A 67 -10.09 -24.15 9.67
C ASN A 67 -11.27 -24.38 8.71
N ILE A 68 -11.16 -23.85 7.50
CA ILE A 68 -12.22 -23.90 6.49
C ILE A 68 -11.71 -24.69 5.31
N SER A 69 -12.44 -25.75 4.95
CA SER A 69 -12.22 -26.47 3.70
C SER A 69 -12.96 -25.80 2.54
N VAL A 70 -12.32 -25.81 1.38
CA VAL A 70 -12.89 -25.36 0.11
C VAL A 70 -13.27 -26.59 -0.69
N GLY A 71 -14.56 -26.93 -0.64
CA GLY A 71 -15.14 -28.07 -1.36
C GLY A 71 -15.36 -27.80 -2.85
N LEU A 72 -15.95 -28.79 -3.53
CA LEU A 72 -16.34 -28.69 -4.94
C LEU A 72 -17.26 -27.49 -5.16
N GLY A 73 -17.03 -26.75 -6.25
CA GLY A 73 -17.78 -25.53 -6.58
C GLY A 73 -17.46 -24.32 -5.69
N GLY A 74 -16.47 -24.42 -4.79
CA GLY A 74 -16.09 -23.33 -3.89
C GLY A 74 -16.87 -23.30 -2.58
N LYS A 75 -17.60 -24.37 -2.23
CA LYS A 75 -18.32 -24.46 -0.96
C LYS A 75 -17.36 -24.34 0.23
N LEU A 76 -17.65 -23.41 1.13
CA LEU A 76 -16.86 -23.17 2.33
C LEU A 76 -17.47 -23.94 3.50
N ASP A 77 -16.77 -24.98 3.97
CA ASP A 77 -17.21 -25.81 5.10
C ASP A 77 -16.20 -25.70 6.25
N LEU A 78 -16.69 -25.32 7.44
CA LEU A 78 -15.90 -25.26 8.66
C LEU A 78 -15.55 -26.68 9.13
N THR A 79 -14.27 -27.05 9.04
CA THR A 79 -13.78 -28.38 9.43
C THR A 79 -13.26 -28.43 10.85
N GLY A 80 -12.74 -27.31 11.36
CA GLY A 80 -12.17 -27.23 12.69
C GLY A 80 -12.30 -25.84 13.28
N ARG A 81 -12.49 -25.78 14.59
CA ARG A 81 -12.52 -24.55 15.36
C ARG A 81 -11.72 -24.74 16.64
N LEU A 82 -10.84 -23.80 16.92
CA LEU A 82 -10.12 -23.73 18.18
C LEU A 82 -10.58 -22.47 18.92
N ILE A 83 -11.19 -22.64 20.09
CA ILE A 83 -11.59 -21.52 20.95
C ILE A 83 -10.43 -21.15 21.86
N TRP A 84 -9.99 -19.90 21.77
CA TRP A 84 -8.96 -19.34 22.62
C TRP A 84 -9.33 -17.91 23.02
N GLY A 85 -10.13 -17.79 24.08
CA GLY A 85 -10.46 -16.51 24.70
C GLY A 85 -9.41 -16.03 25.71
N SER A 86 -9.38 -14.72 25.94
CA SER A 86 -8.63 -14.12 27.05
C SER A 86 -9.24 -14.49 28.40
N THR A 87 -8.43 -14.57 29.46
CA THR A 87 -8.92 -14.69 30.83
C THR A 87 -9.62 -13.41 31.28
N ASP A 88 -10.58 -13.51 32.19
CA ASP A 88 -11.31 -12.34 32.70
C ASP A 88 -10.37 -11.32 33.36
N ALA A 89 -9.34 -11.78 34.07
CA ALA A 89 -8.31 -10.91 34.63
C ALA A 89 -7.55 -10.08 33.58
N HIS A 90 -7.22 -10.66 32.41
CA HIS A 90 -6.59 -9.90 31.32
C HIS A 90 -7.56 -8.93 30.66
N ARG A 91 -8.84 -9.32 30.53
CA ARG A 91 -9.89 -8.44 29.98
C ARG A 91 -10.12 -7.24 30.89
N GLU A 92 -10.26 -7.46 32.19
CA GLU A 92 -10.40 -6.39 33.20
C GLU A 92 -9.18 -5.48 33.23
N LEU A 93 -7.96 -6.02 33.19
CA LEU A 93 -6.76 -5.20 33.13
C LEU A 93 -6.72 -4.31 31.88
N CYS A 94 -7.16 -4.84 30.74
CA CYS A 94 -7.24 -4.10 29.49
C CYS A 94 -8.26 -2.96 29.55
N THR A 95 -9.45 -3.21 30.11
CA THR A 95 -10.48 -2.16 30.28
C THR A 95 -10.07 -1.13 31.32
N LEU A 96 -9.40 -1.54 32.40
CA LEU A 96 -8.80 -0.64 33.39
C LEU A 96 -7.74 0.30 32.78
N LYS A 97 -7.05 -0.14 31.73
CA LYS A 97 -6.11 0.70 30.95
C LYS A 97 -6.80 1.58 29.90
N GLY A 98 -8.14 1.64 29.89
CA GLY A 98 -8.93 2.56 29.07
C GLY A 98 -9.28 2.05 27.67
N LYS A 99 -9.14 0.76 27.38
CA LYS A 99 -9.56 0.16 26.10
C LYS A 99 -11.02 -0.28 26.14
N GLN A 100 -11.65 -0.36 24.97
CA GLN A 100 -13.05 -0.79 24.84
C GLN A 100 -13.19 -2.30 25.06
N GLU A 101 -14.37 -2.75 25.47
CA GLU A 101 -14.61 -4.19 25.71
C GLU A 101 -14.45 -5.03 24.42
N SER A 102 -14.77 -4.46 23.25
CA SER A 102 -14.52 -5.10 21.94
C SER A 102 -13.03 -5.29 21.68
N ASP A 103 -12.20 -4.33 22.07
CA ASP A 103 -10.76 -4.35 21.88
C ASP A 103 -10.07 -5.32 22.85
N CYS A 104 -10.65 -5.48 24.05
CA CYS A 104 -10.14 -6.33 25.13
C CYS A 104 -10.47 -7.81 24.94
N GLN A 105 -10.15 -8.36 23.79
CA GLN A 105 -10.40 -9.76 23.41
C GLN A 105 -9.13 -10.39 22.85
N ASN A 106 -9.12 -11.70 22.65
CA ASN A 106 -7.99 -12.36 22.02
C ASN A 106 -8.21 -12.45 20.51
N TYR A 107 -7.53 -11.62 19.74
CA TYR A 107 -7.55 -11.71 18.28
C TYR A 107 -6.38 -12.55 17.82
N VAL A 108 -6.65 -13.69 17.19
CA VAL A 108 -5.59 -14.56 16.66
C VAL A 108 -5.00 -13.92 15.42
N ARG A 109 -3.67 -13.78 15.38
CA ARG A 109 -2.95 -13.02 14.35
C ARG A 109 -1.77 -13.75 13.72
N ILE A 110 -1.34 -14.86 14.32
CA ILE A 110 -0.21 -15.67 13.85
C ILE A 110 -0.61 -17.13 13.95
N PHE A 111 -0.36 -17.87 12.86
CA PHE A 111 -0.38 -19.32 12.80
C PHE A 111 0.86 -19.74 12.00
N ALA A 112 1.68 -20.61 12.59
CA ALA A 112 2.86 -21.17 11.94
C ALA A 112 2.95 -22.67 12.25
N GLU A 113 3.14 -23.47 11.22
CA GLU A 113 3.40 -24.91 11.37
C GLU A 113 4.87 -25.10 11.72
N VAL A 114 5.14 -25.49 12.97
CA VAL A 114 6.49 -25.70 13.51
C VAL A 114 6.98 -27.09 13.12
N THR A 115 6.11 -28.09 13.32
CA THR A 115 6.27 -29.44 12.80
C THR A 115 4.94 -29.88 12.17
N PRO A 116 4.90 -30.96 11.38
CA PRO A 116 3.64 -31.47 10.81
C PRO A 116 2.56 -31.77 11.87
N GLU A 117 2.97 -32.03 13.11
CA GLU A 117 2.10 -32.34 14.25
C GLU A 117 1.94 -31.17 15.23
N ARG A 118 2.66 -30.05 15.06
CA ARG A 118 2.68 -28.94 16.04
C ARG A 118 2.60 -27.58 15.36
N ALA A 119 1.63 -26.78 15.76
CA ALA A 119 1.47 -25.39 15.33
C ALA A 119 1.80 -24.41 16.47
N LEU A 120 2.40 -23.29 16.14
CA LEU A 120 2.52 -22.10 16.98
C LEU A 120 1.39 -21.13 16.62
N VAL A 121 0.58 -20.76 17.61
CA VAL A 121 -0.54 -19.83 17.44
C VAL A 121 -0.38 -18.67 18.41
N CYS A 122 -0.44 -17.43 17.90
CA CYS A 122 -0.34 -16.24 18.73
C CYS A 122 -1.52 -15.29 18.53
N GLY A 123 -1.92 -14.62 19.61
CA GLY A 123 -3.02 -13.68 19.62
C GLY A 123 -2.77 -12.48 20.53
N THR A 124 -3.59 -11.44 20.37
CA THR A 124 -3.45 -10.17 21.09
C THR A 124 -3.75 -10.30 22.60
N ASN A 125 -4.54 -11.30 22.99
CA ASN A 125 -4.98 -11.63 24.35
C ASN A 125 -5.25 -10.38 25.21
N SER A 126 -6.20 -9.54 24.76
CA SER A 126 -6.60 -8.29 25.42
C SER A 126 -5.43 -7.34 25.71
N TYR A 127 -4.68 -6.95 24.67
CA TYR A 127 -3.49 -6.09 24.79
C TYR A 127 -2.40 -6.67 25.71
N LYS A 128 -2.30 -8.01 25.76
CA LYS A 128 -1.22 -8.73 26.41
C LYS A 128 -0.87 -9.94 25.53
N PRO A 129 -0.16 -9.73 24.41
CA PRO A 129 0.02 -10.73 23.39
C PRO A 129 0.68 -12.00 23.94
N MET A 130 0.13 -13.15 23.55
CA MET A 130 0.60 -14.48 23.97
C MET A 130 0.69 -15.42 22.78
N CYS A 131 1.58 -16.41 22.89
CA CYS A 131 1.70 -17.54 21.98
C CYS A 131 1.45 -18.85 22.74
N ARG A 132 0.94 -19.85 22.01
CA ARG A 132 0.76 -21.22 22.47
C ARG A 132 1.12 -22.19 21.38
N HIS A 133 1.59 -23.36 21.80
CA HIS A 133 1.75 -24.49 20.92
C HIS A 133 0.52 -25.39 20.98
N TYR A 134 0.10 -25.89 19.82
CA TYR A 134 -1.06 -26.77 19.68
C TYR A 134 -0.69 -27.97 18.82
N SER A 135 -1.28 -29.13 19.12
CA SER A 135 -1.13 -30.29 18.24
C SER A 135 -2.03 -30.16 17.01
N ILE A 136 -1.57 -30.69 15.88
CA ILE A 136 -2.33 -30.80 14.63
C ILE A 136 -2.83 -32.26 14.50
N PRO A 137 -4.13 -32.51 14.22
CA PRO A 137 -5.18 -31.55 13.90
C PRO A 137 -5.64 -30.75 15.13
N LEU A 138 -5.90 -29.46 14.91
CA LEU A 138 -6.35 -28.54 15.95
C LEU A 138 -7.67 -29.04 16.55
N SER A 139 -7.66 -29.32 17.85
CA SER A 139 -8.82 -29.82 18.59
C SER A 139 -9.09 -28.95 19.80
N GLU A 140 -10.37 -28.65 20.09
CA GLU A 140 -10.76 -27.96 21.32
C GLU A 140 -10.40 -28.74 22.59
N LYS A 141 -10.21 -30.07 22.47
CA LYS A 141 -9.88 -30.95 23.59
C LYS A 141 -8.37 -31.04 23.86
N ASP A 142 -7.54 -30.41 23.02
CA ASP A 142 -6.10 -30.38 23.24
C ASP A 142 -5.75 -29.32 24.31
N ASP A 143 -6.01 -29.71 25.56
CA ASP A 143 -5.76 -28.93 26.77
C ASP A 143 -4.37 -29.25 27.38
N SER A 144 -3.59 -30.11 26.72
CA SER A 144 -2.57 -30.91 27.41
C SER A 144 -1.15 -30.33 27.46
N ASP A 145 -0.83 -29.23 26.75
CA ASP A 145 0.46 -28.52 26.89
C ASP A 145 0.31 -27.00 26.66
N LYS A 146 -0.46 -26.32 27.53
CA LYS A 146 -0.65 -24.85 27.51
C LYS A 146 0.57 -24.10 28.07
N GLU A 147 1.76 -24.35 27.54
CA GLU A 147 2.88 -23.45 27.83
C GLU A 147 2.57 -22.09 27.18
N ASN A 148 2.17 -21.13 28.01
CA ASN A 148 1.90 -19.77 27.56
C ASN A 148 3.23 -19.06 27.46
N GLU A 149 3.59 -18.69 26.23
CA GLU A 149 4.76 -17.85 25.98
C GLU A 149 4.32 -16.40 25.82
N GLU A 150 5.08 -15.48 26.40
CA GLU A 150 4.90 -14.06 26.12
C GLU A 150 5.23 -13.77 24.66
N ALA A 151 4.36 -13.03 23.98
CA ALA A 151 4.50 -12.75 22.56
C ALA A 151 4.79 -11.26 22.28
N GLN A 152 5.42 -10.57 23.22
CA GLN A 152 5.86 -9.19 23.03
C GLN A 152 6.85 -9.12 21.85
N GLY A 153 6.60 -8.22 20.90
CA GLY A 153 7.39 -8.12 19.66
C GLY A 153 7.15 -9.24 18.63
N ARG A 154 6.49 -10.34 19.01
CA ARG A 154 6.04 -11.40 18.09
C ARG A 154 4.66 -11.11 17.52
N CYS A 155 3.69 -10.78 18.37
CA CYS A 155 2.28 -10.58 18.02
C CYS A 155 1.82 -9.16 18.38
N PRO A 156 0.99 -8.49 17.58
CA PRO A 156 0.47 -7.16 17.91
C PRO A 156 -0.38 -7.14 19.19
N TYR A 157 -0.47 -5.96 19.82
CA TYR A 157 -1.34 -5.71 20.97
C TYR A 157 -2.81 -5.45 20.56
N SER A 158 -3.03 -4.87 19.37
CA SER A 158 -4.36 -4.52 18.85
C SER A 158 -4.65 -5.28 17.55
N PRO A 159 -5.91 -5.67 17.28
CA PRO A 159 -6.30 -6.21 15.98
C PRO A 159 -6.09 -5.24 14.82
N THR A 160 -6.04 -3.93 15.09
CA THR A 160 -5.87 -2.86 14.09
C THR A 160 -4.41 -2.51 13.81
N HIS A 161 -3.47 -2.99 14.64
CA HIS A 161 -2.05 -2.75 14.39
C HIS A 161 -1.59 -3.53 13.15
N SER A 162 -1.01 -2.79 12.21
CA SER A 162 -0.33 -3.36 11.06
C SER A 162 0.81 -4.27 11.52
N SER A 163 0.77 -5.51 11.06
CA SER A 163 1.73 -6.53 11.43
C SER A 163 1.93 -7.50 10.28
N ALA A 164 3.14 -8.02 10.16
CA ALA A 164 3.52 -9.04 9.20
C ALA A 164 4.43 -10.06 9.89
N TYR A 165 4.34 -11.32 9.49
CA TYR A 165 5.23 -12.36 10.00
C TYR A 165 5.54 -13.40 8.94
N THR A 166 6.68 -14.05 9.06
CA THR A 166 7.06 -15.23 8.28
C THR A 166 7.76 -16.22 9.20
N TYR A 167 7.43 -17.49 9.06
CA TYR A 167 8.07 -18.57 9.81
C TYR A 167 8.98 -19.33 8.84
N THR A 168 10.28 -19.30 9.08
CA THR A 168 11.30 -19.91 8.21
C THR A 168 12.47 -20.37 9.07
N ASP A 169 13.12 -21.47 8.67
CA ASP A 169 14.31 -22.02 9.34
C ASP A 169 14.12 -22.25 10.85
N GLY A 170 12.92 -22.64 11.26
CA GLY A 170 12.57 -22.88 12.66
C GLY A 170 12.29 -21.62 13.50
N HIS A 171 12.38 -20.43 12.92
CA HIS A 171 12.22 -19.16 13.64
C HIS A 171 11.06 -18.31 13.11
N LEU A 172 10.38 -17.63 14.04
CA LEU A 172 9.37 -16.62 13.72
C LEU A 172 10.01 -15.25 13.56
N PHE A 173 9.93 -14.69 12.35
CA PHE A 173 10.29 -13.32 12.03
C PHE A 173 9.02 -12.48 12.03
N SER A 174 8.96 -11.41 12.82
CA SER A 174 7.76 -10.57 12.96
C SER A 174 8.09 -9.09 12.85
N GLY A 175 7.23 -8.34 12.16
CA GLY A 175 7.21 -6.89 12.14
C GLY A 175 5.93 -6.40 12.79
N THR A 176 6.03 -5.79 13.97
CA THR A 176 4.88 -5.32 14.77
C THR A 176 5.33 -4.27 15.79
N VAL A 177 4.52 -3.99 16.81
CA VAL A 177 4.86 -3.12 17.94
C VAL A 177 5.11 -3.92 19.22
N ALA A 178 6.09 -3.49 20.03
CA ALA A 178 6.45 -4.13 21.31
C ALA A 178 5.67 -3.59 22.51
N ASP A 179 4.99 -2.45 22.40
CA ASP A 179 4.40 -1.78 23.55
C ASP A 179 2.88 -1.60 23.42
N PHE A 180 2.24 -1.37 24.57
CA PHE A 180 0.80 -1.16 24.66
C PHE A 180 0.33 0.06 23.87
N SER A 181 1.15 1.12 23.75
CA SER A 181 0.78 2.35 23.07
C SER A 181 1.02 2.32 21.56
N GLY A 182 1.80 1.35 21.07
CA GLY A 182 2.19 1.25 19.67
C GLY A 182 3.29 2.22 19.27
N ALA A 183 4.06 2.75 20.22
CA ALA A 183 5.14 3.71 20.01
C ALA A 183 6.51 3.05 19.72
N ASP A 184 6.68 1.76 20.01
CA ASP A 184 7.91 0.99 19.76
C ASP A 184 7.69 -0.04 18.65
N PRO A 185 7.72 0.37 17.36
CA PRO A 185 7.70 -0.56 16.24
C PRO A 185 9.04 -1.26 16.08
N LEU A 186 9.01 -2.56 15.79
CA LEU A 186 10.24 -3.33 15.56
C LEU A 186 10.07 -4.45 14.54
N ILE A 187 11.21 -4.90 14.04
CA ILE A 187 11.37 -6.23 13.43
C ILE A 187 12.07 -7.14 14.44
N TYR A 188 11.45 -8.27 14.74
CA TYR A 188 11.82 -9.20 15.80
C TYR A 188 12.05 -10.61 15.27
N ARG A 189 13.06 -11.27 15.84
CA ARG A 189 13.22 -12.73 15.89
C ARG A 189 13.77 -13.06 17.27
N GLU A 190 13.57 -14.26 17.80
CA GLU A 190 14.11 -14.68 19.11
C GLU A 190 15.48 -14.07 19.46
N ASN A 191 15.49 -13.17 20.46
CA ASN A 191 16.67 -12.42 20.93
C ASN A 191 17.32 -11.46 19.93
N GLN A 192 16.65 -11.07 18.84
CA GLN A 192 17.12 -10.08 17.86
C GLN A 192 16.03 -9.06 17.57
N ARG A 193 16.37 -7.77 17.73
CA ARG A 193 15.45 -6.67 17.45
C ARG A 193 16.12 -5.50 16.74
N THR A 194 15.32 -4.70 16.06
CA THR A 194 15.72 -3.36 15.63
C THR A 194 15.93 -2.44 16.83
N GLU A 195 16.69 -1.37 16.62
CA GLU A 195 17.00 -0.39 17.65
C GLU A 195 15.74 0.32 18.15
N GLN A 196 15.63 0.41 19.47
CA GLN A 196 14.46 1.00 20.11
C GLN A 196 14.43 2.51 19.87
N TYR A 197 13.29 3.01 19.37
CA TYR A 197 13.07 4.43 19.08
C TYR A 197 14.03 5.05 18.05
N ASP A 198 14.76 4.24 17.27
CA ASP A 198 15.60 4.74 16.18
C ASP A 198 14.78 4.94 14.90
N LEU A 199 14.39 6.19 14.67
CA LEU A 199 13.61 6.60 13.50
C LEU A 199 14.34 6.36 12.17
N LYS A 200 15.68 6.25 12.18
CA LYS A 200 16.44 5.91 10.95
C LYS A 200 16.11 4.50 10.50
N GLN A 201 15.92 3.56 11.44
CA GLN A 201 15.55 2.19 11.14
C GLN A 201 14.07 2.05 10.83
N LEU A 202 13.19 2.57 11.71
CA LEU A 202 11.75 2.46 11.55
C LEU A 202 11.05 3.73 12.07
N ASN A 203 10.33 4.43 11.20
CA ASN A 203 9.60 5.65 11.58
C ASN A 203 8.08 5.51 11.34
N GLN A 204 7.35 5.11 12.38
CA GLN A 204 5.92 4.80 12.31
C GLN A 204 5.58 3.88 11.12
N PRO A 205 6.22 2.69 11.02
CA PRO A 205 5.98 1.78 9.91
C PRO A 205 4.59 1.15 10.01
N ALA A 206 3.97 0.95 8.86
CA ALA A 206 2.83 0.09 8.70
C ALA A 206 3.24 -1.16 7.91
N PHE A 207 3.45 -2.27 8.62
CA PHE A 207 3.81 -3.57 8.03
C PHE A 207 2.64 -4.15 7.23
N VAL A 208 2.92 -4.53 5.99
CA VAL A 208 1.93 -5.04 5.04
C VAL A 208 2.07 -6.56 4.91
N SER A 209 3.29 -7.03 4.68
CA SER A 209 3.59 -8.45 4.44
C SER A 209 5.06 -8.74 4.72
N SER A 210 5.40 -10.02 4.77
CA SER A 210 6.77 -10.49 4.89
C SER A 210 6.89 -11.84 4.21
N THR A 211 8.04 -12.08 3.59
CA THR A 211 8.29 -13.31 2.84
C THR A 211 9.75 -13.75 3.01
N SER A 212 9.98 -15.04 2.84
CA SER A 212 11.30 -15.66 2.94
C SER A 212 11.84 -15.87 1.52
N TYR A 213 13.05 -15.37 1.23
CA TYR A 213 13.67 -15.56 -0.08
C TYR A 213 15.20 -15.61 0.03
N ASP A 214 15.79 -16.63 -0.59
CA ASP A 214 17.22 -16.95 -0.47
C ASP A 214 17.64 -17.04 1.02
N GLN A 215 18.68 -16.33 1.44
CA GLN A 215 19.21 -16.29 2.81
C GLN A 215 18.60 -15.17 3.67
N TYR A 216 17.53 -14.51 3.19
CA TYR A 216 16.94 -13.33 3.83
C TYR A 216 15.46 -13.53 4.20
N ALA A 217 15.05 -12.86 5.27
CA ALA A 217 13.65 -12.55 5.54
C ALA A 217 13.37 -11.11 5.12
N PHE A 218 12.38 -10.93 4.25
CA PHE A 218 11.97 -9.63 3.72
C PHE A 218 10.71 -9.13 4.41
N PHE A 219 10.65 -7.81 4.62
CA PHE A 219 9.50 -7.11 5.19
C PHE A 219 9.09 -5.98 4.26
N PHE A 220 7.82 -5.96 3.87
CA PHE A 220 7.25 -4.89 3.07
C PHE A 220 6.38 -4.02 3.95
N PHE A 221 6.68 -2.72 3.95
CA PHE A 221 6.01 -1.76 4.82
C PHE A 221 6.04 -0.38 4.19
N ARG A 222 5.24 0.53 4.73
CA ARG A 222 5.35 1.96 4.43
C ARG A 222 5.67 2.70 5.72
N GLU A 223 6.46 3.76 5.65
CA GLU A 223 6.87 4.53 6.82
C GLU A 223 6.99 6.01 6.47
N ILE A 224 7.13 6.86 7.49
CA ILE A 224 7.40 8.27 7.30
C ILE A 224 8.87 8.45 6.87
N ALA A 225 9.08 9.03 5.68
CA ALA A 225 10.39 9.18 5.05
C ALA A 225 11.25 10.26 5.73
N MET A 226 12.28 9.85 6.46
CA MET A 226 13.23 10.79 7.07
C MET A 226 14.04 11.55 6.03
N GLU A 227 14.35 10.94 4.89
CA GLU A 227 15.13 11.55 3.82
C GLU A 227 14.41 12.71 3.12
N TYR A 228 13.10 12.83 3.33
CA TYR A 228 12.27 13.87 2.75
C TYR A 228 11.89 14.96 3.78
N MET A 229 12.29 14.82 5.05
CA MET A 229 11.87 15.73 6.13
C MET A 229 12.24 17.20 5.89
N ASN A 230 13.36 17.45 5.21
CA ASN A 230 13.80 18.81 4.85
C ASN A 230 12.85 19.48 3.83
N CYS A 231 12.04 18.70 3.11
CA CYS A 231 11.09 19.14 2.10
C CYS A 231 9.63 19.03 2.56
N GLY A 232 9.38 18.42 3.72
CA GLY A 232 8.05 18.20 4.29
C GLY A 232 7.87 16.78 4.84
N LYS A 233 6.63 16.39 5.15
CA LYS A 233 6.33 15.03 5.59
C LYS A 233 5.81 14.21 4.40
N ALA A 234 6.54 13.17 4.04
CA ALA A 234 6.12 12.19 3.05
C ALA A 234 6.13 10.78 3.66
N VAL A 235 5.28 9.91 3.13
CA VAL A 235 5.30 8.47 3.41
C VAL A 235 5.91 7.79 2.21
N TYR A 236 6.86 6.88 2.42
CA TYR A 236 7.42 6.04 1.37
C TYR A 236 7.22 4.57 1.66
N SER A 237 7.03 3.81 0.58
CA SER A 237 7.00 2.36 0.61
C SER A 237 8.41 1.78 0.61
N ARG A 238 8.63 0.76 1.42
CA ARG A 238 9.92 0.14 1.70
C ARG A 238 9.86 -1.36 1.55
N VAL A 239 10.99 -1.92 1.14
CA VAL A 239 11.36 -3.30 1.38
C VAL A 239 12.55 -3.29 2.34
N GLY A 240 12.41 -3.98 3.48
CA GLY A 240 13.49 -4.24 4.42
C GLY A 240 13.94 -5.70 4.34
N ARG A 241 15.20 -5.99 4.65
CA ARG A 241 15.73 -7.34 4.73
C ARG A 241 16.55 -7.55 6.00
N VAL A 242 16.56 -8.78 6.49
CA VAL A 242 17.49 -9.28 7.53
C VAL A 242 18.02 -10.65 7.11
N CYS A 243 19.25 -10.98 7.48
CA CYS A 243 19.81 -12.31 7.28
C CYS A 243 19.15 -13.32 8.23
N LYS A 244 18.75 -14.47 7.69
CA LYS A 244 18.08 -15.51 8.51
C LYS A 244 19.00 -16.08 9.59
N ASN A 245 20.30 -16.11 9.34
CA ASN A 245 21.32 -16.62 10.25
C ASN A 245 21.98 -15.56 11.14
N ASP A 246 21.54 -14.29 11.11
CA ASP A 246 22.12 -13.21 11.93
C ASP A 246 21.99 -13.54 13.41
N ARG A 247 23.08 -13.60 14.17
CA ARG A 247 23.12 -13.94 15.61
C ARG A 247 23.35 -12.72 16.50
N GLY A 248 23.21 -11.52 15.95
CA GLY A 248 23.53 -10.27 16.62
C GLY A 248 25.00 -9.90 16.51
N GLY A 249 25.35 -8.71 16.96
CA GLY A 249 26.71 -8.18 16.92
C GLY A 249 27.56 -8.54 18.15
N PRO A 250 28.83 -8.15 18.16
CA PRO A 250 29.72 -8.37 19.29
C PRO A 250 29.31 -7.53 20.51
N ALA A 251 29.65 -8.04 21.70
CA ALA A 251 29.50 -7.35 22.98
C ALA A 251 28.08 -6.79 23.21
N ILE A 252 27.92 -5.46 23.19
CA ILE A 252 26.67 -4.76 23.49
C ILE A 252 25.59 -4.90 22.41
N PHE A 253 25.94 -5.42 21.23
CA PHE A 253 25.02 -5.58 20.09
C PHE A 253 24.44 -7.00 19.99
N TYR A 254 24.56 -7.83 21.04
CA TYR A 254 24.18 -9.24 21.02
C TYR A 254 22.71 -9.49 20.64
N ASP A 255 21.82 -8.52 20.90
CA ASP A 255 20.38 -8.56 20.63
C ASP A 255 19.94 -7.58 19.52
N ARG A 256 20.88 -7.10 18.72
CA ARG A 256 20.64 -6.14 17.63
C ARG A 256 21.00 -6.74 16.28
N TRP A 257 20.12 -6.53 15.31
CA TRP A 257 20.38 -6.90 13.92
C TRP A 257 21.67 -6.26 13.40
N THR A 258 22.56 -7.07 12.83
CA THR A 258 23.77 -6.60 12.14
C THR A 258 23.53 -6.46 10.63
N SER A 259 22.45 -7.06 10.14
CA SER A 259 22.12 -7.19 8.72
C SER A 259 20.93 -6.36 8.25
N PHE A 260 20.24 -5.62 9.14
CA PHE A 260 19.03 -4.89 8.77
C PHE A 260 19.32 -3.74 7.80
N LEU A 261 18.74 -3.82 6.60
CA LEU A 261 18.77 -2.76 5.58
C LEU A 261 17.37 -2.57 4.98
N LYS A 262 17.09 -1.37 4.46
CA LYS A 262 15.86 -1.04 3.74
C LYS A 262 16.09 -0.18 2.49
N ALA A 263 15.28 -0.40 1.47
CA ALA A 263 15.29 0.36 0.21
C ALA A 263 13.89 0.88 -0.12
N ARG A 264 13.80 2.00 -0.86
CA ARG A 264 12.53 2.55 -1.36
C ARG A 264 11.99 1.68 -2.50
N LEU A 265 10.70 1.39 -2.50
CA LEU A 265 9.99 0.84 -3.66
C LEU A 265 9.44 1.99 -4.51
N ASN A 266 9.75 2.00 -5.80
CA ASN A 266 9.29 3.02 -6.74
C ASN A 266 8.21 2.47 -7.67
N CYS A 267 6.96 2.78 -7.34
CA CYS A 267 5.79 2.57 -8.20
C CYS A 267 5.29 3.93 -8.68
N SER A 268 5.62 4.30 -9.93
CA SER A 268 5.28 5.60 -10.49
C SER A 268 4.83 5.50 -11.94
N LEU A 269 3.97 6.43 -12.38
CA LEU A 269 3.75 6.66 -13.80
C LEU A 269 4.98 7.33 -14.42
N PRO A 270 5.41 6.91 -15.63
CA PRO A 270 6.52 7.51 -16.32
C PRO A 270 6.15 8.92 -16.81
N GLY A 271 7.16 9.77 -17.01
CA GLY A 271 7.00 11.13 -17.50
C GLY A 271 8.20 12.00 -17.12
N GLU A 272 8.24 13.25 -17.62
CA GLU A 272 9.24 14.25 -17.19
C GLU A 272 9.15 14.50 -15.68
N TYR A 273 7.92 14.49 -15.15
CA TYR A 273 7.61 14.54 -13.72
C TYR A 273 6.82 13.28 -13.34
N PRO A 274 7.49 12.25 -12.81
CA PRO A 274 6.81 11.01 -12.44
C PRO A 274 5.75 11.23 -11.36
N PHE A 275 4.61 10.55 -11.51
CA PHE A 275 3.55 10.54 -10.49
C PHE A 275 3.69 9.28 -9.63
N TYR A 276 3.93 9.44 -8.32
CA TYR A 276 4.27 8.35 -7.40
C TYR A 276 3.06 7.82 -6.62
N PHE A 277 2.98 6.50 -6.49
CA PHE A 277 2.08 5.80 -5.58
C PHE A 277 2.90 5.27 -4.40
N ASP A 278 3.06 6.08 -3.36
CA ASP A 278 3.96 5.78 -2.25
C ASP A 278 3.31 5.03 -1.07
N TYR A 279 2.00 4.72 -1.14
CA TYR A 279 1.24 4.08 -0.05
C TYR A 279 1.02 2.58 -0.30
N LEU A 280 1.99 1.72 0.02
CA LEU A 280 1.86 0.27 -0.09
C LEU A 280 0.70 -0.26 0.77
N ALA A 281 -0.19 -1.05 0.17
CA ALA A 281 -1.38 -1.63 0.81
C ALA A 281 -1.32 -3.16 0.93
N ALA A 282 -0.81 -3.85 -0.09
CA ALA A 282 -0.68 -5.32 -0.11
C ALA A 282 0.49 -5.75 -1.01
N THR A 283 1.04 -6.93 -0.76
CA THR A 283 1.92 -7.63 -1.71
C THR A 283 1.53 -9.10 -1.83
N THR A 284 1.99 -9.74 -2.89
CA THR A 284 2.00 -11.21 -2.99
C THR A 284 3.21 -11.80 -2.27
N ASP A 285 3.24 -13.12 -2.14
CA ASP A 285 4.48 -13.88 -2.00
C ASP A 285 5.31 -13.81 -3.29
N VAL A 286 6.52 -14.39 -3.24
CA VAL A 286 7.38 -14.51 -4.42
C VAL A 286 6.74 -15.49 -5.40
N VAL A 287 6.41 -15.00 -6.59
CA VAL A 287 5.78 -15.78 -7.67
C VAL A 287 6.65 -15.73 -8.92
N LYS A 288 6.44 -16.67 -9.83
CA LYS A 288 7.17 -16.73 -11.10
C LYS A 288 6.43 -15.98 -12.20
N LEU A 289 7.14 -15.08 -12.89
CA LEU A 289 6.71 -14.41 -14.10
C LEU A 289 7.76 -14.70 -15.19
N GLU A 290 7.40 -15.51 -16.19
CA GLU A 290 8.29 -15.88 -17.31
C GLU A 290 9.67 -16.41 -16.83
N GLY A 291 9.66 -17.22 -15.76
CA GLY A 291 10.87 -17.79 -15.15
C GLY A 291 11.62 -16.85 -14.20
N GLN A 292 11.18 -15.60 -14.02
CA GLN A 292 11.76 -14.65 -13.08
C GLN A 292 10.96 -14.62 -11.77
N ASP A 293 11.66 -14.56 -10.65
CA ASP A 293 11.05 -14.40 -9.32
C ASP A 293 10.68 -12.94 -9.09
N VAL A 294 9.38 -12.69 -8.88
CA VAL A 294 8.82 -11.35 -8.73
C VAL A 294 7.85 -11.26 -7.56
N VAL A 295 7.66 -10.04 -7.08
CA VAL A 295 6.63 -9.69 -6.09
C VAL A 295 5.74 -8.60 -6.69
N TYR A 296 4.43 -8.83 -6.63
CA TYR A 296 3.44 -7.82 -6.99
C TYR A 296 3.05 -7.02 -5.76
N GLY A 297 2.89 -5.71 -5.92
CA GLY A 297 2.49 -4.79 -4.85
C GLY A 297 1.35 -3.89 -5.29
N VAL A 298 0.39 -3.69 -4.37
CA VAL A 298 -0.67 -2.70 -4.50
C VAL A 298 -0.25 -1.44 -3.76
N PHE A 299 -0.27 -0.33 -4.48
CA PHE A 299 0.09 0.99 -3.96
C PHE A 299 -1.09 1.94 -4.10
N GLY A 300 -1.14 2.92 -3.22
CA GLY A 300 -2.09 4.01 -3.26
C GLY A 300 -1.41 5.36 -3.21
N THR A 301 -2.20 6.40 -3.40
CA THR A 301 -1.84 7.77 -3.06
C THR A 301 -2.09 8.03 -1.55
N PRO A 302 -1.43 9.03 -0.94
CA PRO A 302 -1.69 9.39 0.45
C PRO A 302 -3.15 9.81 0.71
N PRO A 303 -3.71 9.60 1.92
CA PRO A 303 -5.10 9.90 2.24
C PRO A 303 -5.52 11.38 2.04
N THR A 304 -4.57 12.31 2.04
CA THR A 304 -4.81 13.75 1.85
C THR A 304 -4.73 14.20 0.39
N SER A 305 -4.54 13.26 -0.54
CA SER A 305 -4.40 13.52 -1.97
C SER A 305 -5.56 12.94 -2.77
N ILE A 306 -5.57 13.15 -4.09
CA ILE A 306 -6.56 12.53 -4.98
C ILE A 306 -6.38 11.01 -4.88
N GLU A 307 -7.46 10.31 -4.57
CA GLU A 307 -7.42 8.85 -4.39
C GLU A 307 -7.14 8.16 -5.72
N GLY A 308 -5.98 7.53 -5.78
CA GLY A 308 -5.54 6.68 -6.85
C GLY A 308 -4.87 5.44 -6.29
N SER A 309 -4.97 4.33 -7.01
CA SER A 309 -4.24 3.10 -6.71
C SER A 309 -3.54 2.58 -7.95
N ALA A 310 -2.48 1.82 -7.72
CA ALA A 310 -1.66 1.25 -8.77
C ALA A 310 -1.17 -0.14 -8.38
N VAL A 311 -0.98 -1.01 -9.36
CA VAL A 311 -0.34 -2.31 -9.17
C VAL A 311 1.00 -2.31 -9.88
N CYS A 312 2.08 -2.53 -9.14
CA CYS A 312 3.43 -2.63 -9.68
C CYS A 312 4.02 -4.02 -9.40
N VAL A 313 4.99 -4.42 -10.21
CA VAL A 313 5.73 -5.68 -10.05
C VAL A 313 7.22 -5.39 -9.95
N PHE A 314 7.89 -6.06 -9.01
CA PHE A 314 9.31 -5.88 -8.72
C PHE A 314 10.02 -7.23 -8.83
N ARG A 315 11.16 -7.26 -9.52
CA ARG A 315 12.01 -8.45 -9.56
C ARG A 315 12.78 -8.59 -8.26
N MET A 316 12.83 -9.81 -7.72
CA MET A 316 13.67 -10.10 -6.55
C MET A 316 15.15 -9.83 -6.82
N ARG A 317 15.62 -10.05 -8.05
CA ARG A 317 16.97 -9.69 -8.48
C ARG A 317 17.27 -8.19 -8.33
N ASP A 318 16.35 -7.33 -8.76
CA ASP A 318 16.54 -5.87 -8.70
C ASP A 318 16.44 -5.36 -7.25
N ILE A 319 15.62 -6.02 -6.42
CA ILE A 319 15.57 -5.79 -4.97
C ILE A 319 16.94 -6.10 -4.35
N LEU A 320 17.51 -7.27 -4.65
CA LEU A 320 18.83 -7.67 -4.15
C LEU A 320 19.94 -6.71 -4.63
N GLU A 321 19.92 -6.32 -5.90
CA GLU A 321 20.88 -5.36 -6.47
C GLU A 321 20.84 -4.00 -5.75
N ALA A 322 19.65 -3.53 -5.34
CA ALA A 322 19.53 -2.28 -4.59
C ALA A 322 20.26 -2.34 -3.24
N PHE A 323 20.27 -3.49 -2.57
CA PHE A 323 20.98 -3.69 -1.30
C PHE A 323 22.51 -3.83 -1.46
N GLU A 324 22.98 -4.18 -2.65
CA GLU A 324 24.40 -4.14 -3.00
C GLU A 324 24.87 -2.74 -3.47
N GLY A 325 23.94 -1.79 -3.61
CA GLY A 325 24.22 -0.41 -3.98
C GLY A 325 24.78 0.48 -2.86
N PRO A 326 25.01 1.77 -3.13
CA PRO A 326 25.47 2.71 -2.11
C PRO A 326 24.41 2.96 -1.03
N PHE A 327 24.87 3.21 0.19
CA PHE A 327 24.01 3.63 1.30
C PHE A 327 23.63 5.10 1.16
N LYS A 328 22.55 5.52 1.83
CA LYS A 328 22.11 6.92 1.92
C LYS A 328 22.16 7.38 3.37
N ALA A 329 22.79 8.52 3.63
CA ALA A 329 22.81 9.11 4.96
C ALA A 329 22.84 10.63 4.94
N GLN A 330 22.45 11.21 6.08
CA GLN A 330 22.64 12.62 6.39
C GLN A 330 23.86 12.79 7.29
N LYS A 331 24.71 13.76 7.01
CA LYS A 331 25.89 14.08 7.84
C LYS A 331 25.48 14.64 9.20
N ASP A 332 24.48 15.52 9.20
CA ASP A 332 23.86 16.11 10.39
C ASP A 332 22.37 16.37 10.11
N THR A 333 21.63 16.86 11.10
CA THR A 333 20.17 17.09 10.99
C THR A 333 19.78 18.22 10.05
N ARG A 334 20.73 19.02 9.57
CA ARG A 334 20.49 20.15 8.65
C ARG A 334 20.95 19.86 7.22
N SER A 335 21.80 18.85 7.06
CA SER A 335 22.33 18.42 5.78
C SER A 335 21.31 17.64 4.98
N ASN A 336 21.48 17.64 3.67
CA ASN A 336 20.72 16.77 2.79
C ASN A 336 21.19 15.32 2.92
N TRP A 337 20.27 14.41 2.62
CA TRP A 337 20.58 12.99 2.50
C TRP A 337 21.30 12.74 1.19
N LEU A 338 22.53 12.24 1.27
CA LEU A 338 23.40 12.01 0.13
C LEU A 338 23.88 10.57 0.10
N PRO A 339 24.29 10.06 -1.08
CA PRO A 339 24.96 8.77 -1.18
C PRO A 339 26.25 8.75 -0.35
N VAL A 340 26.44 7.69 0.40
CA VAL A 340 27.68 7.45 1.16
C VAL A 340 28.77 7.02 0.20
N SER A 341 29.93 7.66 0.31
CA SER A 341 31.10 7.33 -0.50
C SER A 341 31.64 5.94 -0.17
N ASN A 342 32.08 5.19 -1.19
CA ASN A 342 32.59 3.83 -1.04
C ASN A 342 33.81 3.73 -0.10
N ASN A 343 34.65 4.76 -0.03
CA ASN A 343 35.80 4.80 0.88
C ASN A 343 35.44 4.88 2.37
N LEU A 344 34.22 5.32 2.70
CA LEU A 344 33.71 5.40 4.08
C LEU A 344 32.95 4.13 4.48
N THR A 345 32.67 3.24 3.53
CA THR A 345 31.98 1.99 3.78
C THR A 345 33.01 0.93 4.20
N PRO A 346 32.86 0.31 5.38
CA PRO A 346 33.73 -0.81 5.78
C PRO A 346 33.74 -1.90 4.70
N GLY A 347 34.93 -2.31 4.27
CA GLY A 347 35.11 -3.12 3.07
C GLY A 347 34.91 -4.62 3.26
N ASP A 348 35.22 -5.18 4.43
CA ASP A 348 35.17 -6.63 4.64
C ASP A 348 34.80 -7.02 6.10
N PRO A 349 33.66 -7.72 6.31
CA PRO A 349 32.58 -7.95 5.35
C PRO A 349 31.76 -6.65 5.17
N ARG A 350 31.13 -6.52 3.99
CA ARG A 350 30.25 -5.39 3.69
C ARG A 350 29.09 -5.33 4.69
N PRO A 351 28.77 -4.17 5.29
CA PRO A 351 27.63 -4.01 6.19
C PRO A 351 26.32 -4.50 5.55
N GLY A 352 25.54 -5.32 6.27
CA GLY A 352 24.30 -5.90 5.74
C GLY A 352 24.43 -7.27 5.06
N SER A 353 25.65 -7.76 4.83
CA SER A 353 25.90 -9.08 4.22
C SER A 353 25.69 -10.20 5.23
N CYS A 354 25.26 -11.38 4.76
CA CYS A 354 25.17 -12.55 5.62
C CYS A 354 26.56 -13.17 5.79
N VAL A 355 26.93 -13.43 7.03
CA VAL A 355 28.19 -14.09 7.42
C VAL A 355 27.87 -15.32 8.25
N GLU A 356 28.81 -16.25 8.38
CA GLU A 356 28.58 -17.48 9.16
C GLU A 356 28.33 -17.18 10.65
N ASP A 357 29.08 -16.24 11.23
CA ASP A 357 28.91 -15.80 12.62
C ASP A 357 29.03 -14.28 12.76
N SER A 358 27.87 -13.62 12.84
CA SER A 358 27.77 -12.15 12.97
C SER A 358 28.38 -11.60 14.26
N ARG A 359 28.59 -12.45 15.28
CA ARG A 359 29.20 -12.04 16.56
C ARG A 359 30.70 -11.73 16.42
N THR A 360 31.32 -12.19 15.33
CA THR A 360 32.73 -11.95 15.01
C THR A 360 32.96 -10.68 14.20
N LEU A 361 31.89 -9.99 13.81
CA LEU A 361 31.97 -8.78 12.99
C LEU A 361 32.74 -7.67 13.72
N PRO A 362 33.56 -6.88 13.00
CA PRO A 362 34.18 -5.69 13.56
C PRO A 362 33.13 -4.69 14.07
N SER A 363 33.36 -4.09 15.24
CA SER A 363 32.46 -3.08 15.80
C SER A 363 32.24 -1.88 14.86
N SER A 364 33.20 -1.55 14.01
CA SER A 364 33.06 -0.52 12.97
C SER A 364 32.00 -0.88 11.93
N THR A 365 31.94 -2.14 11.49
CA THR A 365 30.97 -2.65 10.53
C THR A 365 29.56 -2.64 11.11
N VAL A 366 29.41 -3.10 12.36
CA VAL A 366 28.10 -3.11 13.05
C VAL A 366 27.59 -1.70 13.33
N ASN A 367 28.46 -0.80 13.82
CA ASN A 367 28.12 0.60 14.02
C ASN A 367 27.76 1.31 12.70
N PHE A 368 28.43 0.96 11.60
CA PHE A 368 28.08 1.48 10.29
C PHE A 368 26.69 1.02 9.86
N ALA A 369 26.42 -0.29 9.89
CA ALA A 369 25.12 -0.86 9.51
C ALA A 369 23.97 -0.23 10.30
N LYS A 370 24.14 -0.11 11.62
CA LYS A 370 23.17 0.54 12.51
C LYS A 370 22.83 1.98 12.08
N ASN A 371 23.84 2.76 11.71
CA ASN A 371 23.67 4.18 11.38
C ASN A 371 23.28 4.44 9.92
N HIS A 372 23.42 3.45 9.05
CA HIS A 372 23.18 3.55 7.60
C HIS A 372 22.22 2.45 7.11
N PRO A 373 21.00 2.32 7.67
CA PRO A 373 20.07 1.27 7.27
C PRO A 373 19.43 1.51 5.89
N LEU A 374 19.48 2.74 5.36
CA LEU A 374 18.78 3.14 4.14
C LEU A 374 19.70 3.04 2.91
N MET A 375 19.21 2.39 1.86
CA MET A 375 19.89 2.35 0.55
C MET A 375 19.58 3.60 -0.28
N GLU A 376 20.54 4.04 -1.11
CA GLU A 376 20.36 5.17 -2.02
C GLU A 376 19.44 4.85 -3.19
N LYS A 377 19.66 3.68 -3.81
CA LYS A 377 18.88 3.26 -4.98
C LYS A 377 17.46 2.84 -4.55
N ALA A 378 16.46 3.40 -5.21
CA ALA A 378 15.10 2.89 -5.16
C ALA A 378 14.96 1.69 -6.11
N VAL A 379 14.20 0.68 -5.69
CA VAL A 379 13.83 -0.46 -6.52
C VAL A 379 12.73 -0.01 -7.48
N SER A 380 13.02 0.00 -8.77
CA SER A 380 12.05 0.41 -9.80
C SER A 380 11.14 -0.77 -10.20
N ALA A 381 9.89 -0.46 -10.57
CA ALA A 381 8.99 -1.45 -11.14
C ALA A 381 9.55 -2.02 -12.46
N LEU A 382 9.32 -3.31 -12.73
CA LEU A 382 9.89 -4.08 -13.84
C LEU A 382 9.78 -3.38 -15.21
N TYR A 383 8.62 -2.81 -15.50
CA TYR A 383 8.32 -2.18 -16.79
C TYR A 383 8.46 -0.65 -16.77
N GLY A 384 8.97 -0.07 -15.67
CA GLY A 384 9.06 1.39 -15.49
C GLY A 384 7.70 2.09 -15.32
N GLU A 385 6.60 1.34 -15.30
CA GLU A 385 5.24 1.83 -15.12
C GLU A 385 4.35 0.78 -14.42
N PRO A 386 3.19 1.16 -13.84
CA PRO A 386 2.26 0.23 -13.22
C PRO A 386 1.47 -0.62 -14.22
N LEU A 387 1.14 -1.85 -13.83
CA LEU A 387 0.31 -2.82 -14.57
C LEU A 387 -1.16 -2.41 -14.64
N LEU A 388 -1.63 -1.75 -13.60
CA LEU A 388 -2.99 -1.21 -13.47
C LEU A 388 -2.91 0.11 -12.70
N VAL A 389 -3.72 1.08 -13.11
CA VAL A 389 -3.99 2.30 -12.35
C VAL A 389 -5.49 2.49 -12.26
N THR A 390 -5.98 2.75 -11.05
CA THR A 390 -7.38 3.06 -10.78
C THR A 390 -7.47 4.43 -10.09
N THR A 391 -8.56 5.15 -10.34
CA THR A 391 -8.82 6.47 -9.76
C THR A 391 -10.23 6.50 -9.18
N GLY A 392 -10.40 7.21 -8.06
CA GLY A 392 -11.68 7.34 -7.38
C GLY A 392 -11.81 6.44 -6.16
N SER A 393 -12.65 6.88 -5.22
CA SER A 393 -12.72 6.33 -3.86
C SER A 393 -13.20 4.88 -3.78
N GLN A 394 -14.11 4.48 -4.66
CA GLN A 394 -14.67 3.12 -4.71
C GLN A 394 -13.70 2.08 -5.27
N LEU A 395 -12.64 2.53 -5.95
CA LEU A 395 -11.65 1.69 -6.63
C LEU A 395 -10.28 1.71 -5.95
N ARG A 396 -10.22 2.15 -4.69
CA ARG A 396 -8.99 2.06 -3.90
C ARG A 396 -8.66 0.60 -3.65
N LEU A 397 -7.53 0.16 -4.18
CA LEU A 397 -7.09 -1.23 -4.12
C LEU A 397 -6.48 -1.54 -2.74
N THR A 398 -6.77 -2.72 -2.20
CA THR A 398 -6.41 -3.11 -0.82
C THR A 398 -5.82 -4.50 -0.69
N ALA A 399 -6.04 -5.39 -1.66
CA ALA A 399 -5.54 -6.76 -1.65
C ALA A 399 -5.17 -7.21 -3.06
N ILE A 400 -4.31 -8.22 -3.18
CA ILE A 400 -3.93 -8.80 -4.47
C ILE A 400 -3.66 -10.30 -4.36
N ALA A 401 -4.03 -11.04 -5.40
CA ALA A 401 -3.64 -12.42 -5.65
C ALA A 401 -3.29 -12.60 -7.13
N VAL A 402 -2.44 -13.60 -7.44
CA VAL A 402 -1.98 -13.88 -8.80
C VAL A 402 -2.17 -15.35 -9.09
N VAL A 403 -2.75 -15.66 -10.25
CA VAL A 403 -2.96 -17.03 -10.72
C VAL A 403 -2.32 -17.16 -12.10
N PRO A 404 -1.31 -18.03 -12.27
CA PRO A 404 -0.80 -18.38 -13.58
C PRO A 404 -1.78 -19.29 -14.31
N THR A 405 -2.01 -19.04 -15.59
CA THR A 405 -2.85 -19.90 -16.46
C THR A 405 -2.29 -19.94 -17.87
N THR A 406 -2.67 -20.96 -18.65
CA THR A 406 -2.35 -21.02 -20.08
C THR A 406 -3.59 -20.64 -20.86
N GLY A 407 -3.49 -19.63 -21.72
CA GLY A 407 -4.59 -19.15 -22.55
C GLY A 407 -4.92 -20.08 -23.72
N PRO A 408 -6.02 -19.83 -24.44
CA PRO A 408 -6.37 -20.56 -25.67
C PRO A 408 -5.28 -20.52 -26.75
N ASP A 409 -4.51 -19.44 -26.79
CA ASP A 409 -3.35 -19.23 -27.67
C ASP A 409 -2.10 -20.06 -27.29
N GLY A 410 -2.18 -20.85 -26.22
CA GLY A 410 -1.07 -21.63 -25.69
C GLY A 410 -0.02 -20.81 -24.95
N ARG A 411 -0.22 -19.51 -24.74
CA ARG A 411 0.71 -18.66 -23.97
C ARG A 411 0.38 -18.71 -22.49
N THR A 412 1.39 -18.54 -21.65
CA THR A 412 1.21 -18.45 -20.20
C THR A 412 0.92 -17.00 -19.80
N TYR A 413 -0.13 -16.81 -19.00
CA TYR A 413 -0.59 -15.53 -18.47
C TYR A 413 -0.47 -15.53 -16.96
N SER A 414 -0.01 -14.42 -16.38
CA SER A 414 -0.19 -14.13 -14.96
C SER A 414 -1.44 -13.27 -14.78
N VAL A 415 -2.54 -13.90 -14.39
CA VAL A 415 -3.82 -13.19 -14.17
C VAL A 415 -3.87 -12.71 -12.73
N LEU A 416 -4.09 -11.41 -12.55
CA LEU A 416 -4.14 -10.75 -11.26
C LEU A 416 -5.58 -10.48 -10.85
N PHE A 417 -5.83 -10.64 -9.55
CA PHE A 417 -7.08 -10.30 -8.89
C PHE A 417 -6.77 -9.26 -7.83
N ALA A 418 -7.36 -8.07 -7.93
CA ALA A 418 -7.20 -7.01 -6.96
C ALA A 418 -8.53 -6.71 -6.25
N GLY A 419 -8.49 -6.67 -4.92
CA GLY A 419 -9.64 -6.34 -4.08
C GLY A 419 -9.69 -4.84 -3.81
N THR A 420 -10.90 -4.28 -3.65
CA THR A 420 -11.07 -2.85 -3.32
C THR A 420 -11.56 -2.63 -1.89
N SER A 421 -11.40 -1.40 -1.41
CA SER A 421 -11.97 -0.94 -0.13
C SER A 421 -13.50 -0.92 -0.10
N ASP A 422 -14.14 -1.01 -1.27
CA ASP A 422 -15.60 -1.01 -1.44
C ASP A 422 -16.16 -2.39 -1.80
N GLY A 423 -15.36 -3.46 -1.64
CA GLY A 423 -15.87 -4.83 -1.80
C GLY A 423 -15.92 -5.36 -3.23
N ARG A 424 -15.19 -4.74 -4.15
CA ARG A 424 -15.09 -5.18 -5.55
C ARG A 424 -13.84 -6.05 -5.77
N LEU A 425 -13.92 -6.90 -6.78
CA LEU A 425 -12.82 -7.70 -7.31
C LEU A 425 -12.56 -7.28 -8.76
N VAL A 426 -11.35 -6.81 -9.03
CA VAL A 426 -10.88 -6.43 -10.36
C VAL A 426 -9.97 -7.53 -10.88
N LYS A 427 -10.33 -8.14 -12.01
CA LYS A 427 -9.53 -9.17 -12.69
C LYS A 427 -8.84 -8.56 -13.91
N PHE A 428 -7.52 -8.72 -14.02
CA PHE A 428 -6.74 -8.11 -15.09
C PHE A 428 -5.44 -8.87 -15.33
N TYR A 429 -4.78 -8.60 -16.45
CA TYR A 429 -3.43 -9.06 -16.74
C TYR A 429 -2.69 -8.05 -17.61
N ALA A 430 -1.38 -8.20 -17.70
CA ALA A 430 -0.55 -7.38 -18.58
C ALA A 430 0.40 -8.28 -19.38
N LEU A 431 0.61 -7.91 -20.64
CA LEU A 431 1.54 -8.59 -21.54
C LEU A 431 2.64 -7.62 -21.97
N SER A 432 3.87 -8.12 -21.98
CA SER A 432 5.02 -7.39 -22.52
C SER A 432 5.15 -7.67 -24.02
N GLY A 433 5.36 -6.62 -24.82
CA GLY A 433 5.51 -6.66 -26.28
C GLY A 433 6.20 -5.38 -26.78
N ASN A 434 5.67 -4.73 -27.82
CA ASN A 434 6.13 -3.39 -28.27
C ASN A 434 5.72 -2.25 -27.31
N GLY A 435 5.50 -2.57 -26.05
CA GLY A 435 4.84 -1.77 -25.03
C GLY A 435 4.05 -2.67 -24.08
N LEU A 436 3.66 -2.14 -22.92
CA LEU A 436 2.89 -2.88 -21.94
C LEU A 436 1.40 -2.87 -22.30
N LYS A 437 0.89 -4.01 -22.80
CA LYS A 437 -0.54 -4.17 -23.11
C LYS A 437 -1.28 -4.57 -21.84
N LYS A 438 -2.11 -3.66 -21.32
CA LYS A 438 -2.91 -3.84 -20.09
C LYS A 438 -4.32 -4.24 -20.46
N VAL A 439 -4.85 -5.30 -19.85
CA VAL A 439 -6.21 -5.80 -20.12
C VAL A 439 -6.94 -6.00 -18.81
N VAL A 440 -8.01 -5.24 -18.60
CA VAL A 440 -8.97 -5.47 -17.51
C VAL A 440 -10.05 -6.41 -18.05
N VAL A 441 -10.19 -7.57 -17.43
CA VAL A 441 -11.12 -8.63 -17.83
C VAL A 441 -12.51 -8.35 -17.25
N SER A 442 -12.57 -8.08 -15.94
CA SER A 442 -13.84 -7.80 -15.26
C SER A 442 -13.65 -6.99 -14.00
N GLU A 443 -14.71 -6.29 -13.62
CA GLU A 443 -14.89 -5.67 -12.31
C GLU A 443 -16.22 -6.17 -11.74
N THR A 444 -16.17 -6.79 -10.56
CA THR A 444 -17.34 -7.47 -9.97
C THR A 444 -17.49 -7.11 -8.50
N GLN A 445 -18.71 -6.78 -8.08
CA GLN A 445 -19.04 -6.56 -6.68
C GLN A 445 -19.21 -7.92 -5.98
N ILE A 446 -18.33 -8.25 -5.03
CA ILE A 446 -18.31 -9.56 -4.36
C ILE A 446 -18.65 -9.48 -2.86
N LEU A 447 -18.53 -8.30 -2.27
CA LEU A 447 -18.98 -7.98 -0.92
C LEU A 447 -19.96 -6.79 -0.98
N PRO A 448 -20.79 -6.56 0.05
CA PRO A 448 -21.58 -5.35 0.16
C PRO A 448 -20.72 -4.07 0.04
N PRO A 449 -21.22 -3.01 -0.64
CA PRO A 449 -20.53 -1.71 -0.68
C PRO A 449 -20.18 -1.20 0.72
N GLY A 450 -18.98 -0.65 0.87
CA GLY A 450 -18.38 -0.23 2.13
C GLY A 450 -17.60 -1.32 2.88
N GLN A 451 -17.69 -2.60 2.48
CA GLN A 451 -16.94 -3.69 3.09
C GLN A 451 -15.67 -3.99 2.30
N ALA A 452 -14.52 -3.60 2.85
CA ALA A 452 -13.23 -3.76 2.18
C ALA A 452 -12.79 -5.23 2.05
N VAL A 453 -12.24 -5.58 0.89
CA VAL A 453 -11.46 -6.81 0.71
C VAL A 453 -10.08 -6.61 1.36
N LYS A 454 -9.79 -7.28 2.47
CA LYS A 454 -8.55 -7.12 3.24
C LYS A 454 -7.43 -8.02 2.72
N GLN A 455 -7.75 -9.26 2.37
CA GLN A 455 -6.80 -10.24 1.85
C GLN A 455 -7.45 -11.06 0.73
N LEU A 456 -6.62 -11.50 -0.22
CA LEU A 456 -7.00 -12.39 -1.30
C LEU A 456 -6.04 -13.58 -1.32
N THR A 457 -6.56 -14.77 -1.60
CA THR A 457 -5.75 -15.96 -1.87
C THR A 457 -6.43 -16.83 -2.91
N ALA A 458 -5.64 -17.55 -3.69
CA ALA A 458 -6.14 -18.54 -4.63
C ALA A 458 -6.10 -19.93 -3.99
N VAL A 459 -7.21 -20.66 -4.04
CA VAL A 459 -7.34 -22.02 -3.50
C VAL A 459 -8.03 -22.88 -4.56
N GLY A 460 -7.29 -23.81 -5.15
CA GLY A 460 -7.76 -24.59 -6.30
C GLY A 460 -8.19 -23.67 -7.46
N LYS A 461 -9.45 -23.79 -7.90
CA LYS A 461 -10.06 -22.95 -8.95
C LYS A 461 -10.84 -21.74 -8.41
N GLN A 462 -10.66 -21.41 -7.13
CA GLN A 462 -11.36 -20.34 -6.45
C GLN A 462 -10.39 -19.24 -6.02
N ILE A 463 -10.92 -18.03 -5.88
CA ILE A 463 -10.32 -16.88 -5.22
C ILE A 463 -11.12 -16.63 -3.96
N LEU A 464 -10.46 -16.68 -2.81
CA LEU A 464 -11.06 -16.36 -1.52
C LEU A 464 -10.78 -14.90 -1.18
N ALA A 465 -11.84 -14.13 -0.97
CA ALA A 465 -11.79 -12.74 -0.52
C ALA A 465 -12.15 -12.67 0.96
N VAL A 466 -11.21 -12.20 1.77
CA VAL A 466 -11.37 -12.07 3.23
C VAL A 466 -11.65 -10.62 3.58
N SER A 467 -12.73 -10.39 4.32
CA SER A 467 -13.09 -9.10 4.93
C SER A 467 -12.96 -9.17 6.46
N GLU A 468 -13.42 -8.15 7.20
CA GLU A 468 -13.34 -8.18 8.67
C GLU A 468 -14.27 -9.23 9.32
N GLY A 469 -15.37 -9.60 8.66
CA GLY A 469 -16.38 -10.50 9.22
C GLY A 469 -16.90 -11.56 8.25
N SER A 470 -16.31 -11.70 7.06
CA SER A 470 -16.69 -12.78 6.15
C SER A 470 -15.58 -13.17 5.18
N VAL A 471 -15.70 -14.38 4.65
CA VAL A 471 -14.89 -14.90 3.55
C VAL A 471 -15.82 -15.32 2.43
N VAL A 472 -15.57 -14.80 1.23
CA VAL A 472 -16.34 -15.12 0.03
C VAL A 472 -15.46 -15.90 -0.93
N SER A 473 -15.96 -17.04 -1.42
CA SER A 473 -15.37 -17.80 -2.51
C SER A 473 -15.90 -17.32 -3.86
N VAL A 474 -14.99 -17.05 -4.78
CA VAL A 474 -15.28 -16.59 -6.14
C VAL A 474 -14.59 -17.51 -7.15
N PRO A 475 -15.30 -18.03 -8.16
CA PRO A 475 -14.64 -18.78 -9.24
C PRO A 475 -13.59 -17.91 -9.95
N GLN A 476 -12.44 -18.50 -10.29
CA GLN A 476 -11.41 -17.79 -11.08
C GLN A 476 -11.91 -17.36 -12.45
N SER A 477 -12.89 -18.08 -13.01
CA SER A 477 -13.55 -17.80 -14.28
C SER A 477 -15.00 -18.26 -14.24
N ASP A 478 -15.87 -17.56 -14.97
CA ASP A 478 -17.27 -17.94 -15.15
C ASP A 478 -17.61 -17.98 -16.66
N CYS A 479 -16.88 -18.82 -17.40
CA CYS A 479 -16.99 -18.90 -18.86
C CYS A 479 -18.41 -19.27 -19.31
N SER A 480 -19.14 -20.02 -18.50
CA SER A 480 -20.53 -20.42 -18.75
C SER A 480 -21.52 -19.25 -18.87
N ASN A 481 -21.18 -18.06 -18.35
CA ASN A 481 -22.04 -16.88 -18.51
C ASN A 481 -22.03 -16.32 -19.93
N TYR A 482 -21.04 -16.68 -20.75
CA TYR A 482 -20.92 -16.19 -22.12
C TYR A 482 -21.55 -17.20 -23.09
N THR A 483 -22.70 -16.81 -23.64
CA THR A 483 -23.56 -17.72 -24.43
C THR A 483 -23.26 -17.68 -25.93
N ASN A 484 -22.53 -16.67 -26.41
CA ASN A 484 -22.19 -16.53 -27.82
C ASN A 484 -20.69 -16.23 -28.03
N CYS A 485 -20.20 -16.51 -29.23
CA CYS A 485 -18.78 -16.36 -29.60
C CYS A 485 -18.25 -14.96 -29.29
N ALA A 486 -18.97 -13.91 -29.72
CA ALA A 486 -18.55 -12.53 -29.52
C ALA A 486 -18.43 -12.18 -28.03
N SER A 487 -19.37 -12.61 -27.19
CA SER A 487 -19.35 -12.39 -25.74
C SER A 487 -18.23 -13.15 -25.06
N CYS A 488 -17.92 -14.38 -25.49
CA CYS A 488 -16.86 -15.20 -24.90
C CYS A 488 -15.49 -14.62 -25.26
N VAL A 489 -15.22 -14.44 -26.55
CA VAL A 489 -13.93 -13.95 -27.08
C VAL A 489 -13.71 -12.48 -26.69
N GLY A 490 -14.77 -11.68 -26.63
CA GLY A 490 -14.73 -10.26 -26.26
C GLY A 490 -14.25 -9.99 -24.84
N THR A 491 -14.40 -10.96 -23.92
CA THR A 491 -13.92 -10.84 -22.53
C THR A 491 -12.41 -10.77 -22.43
N LYS A 492 -11.71 -11.37 -23.41
CA LYS A 492 -10.26 -11.55 -23.41
C LYS A 492 -9.75 -12.24 -22.13
N ASP A 493 -10.61 -13.04 -21.49
CA ASP A 493 -10.28 -13.79 -20.28
C ASP A 493 -9.39 -15.00 -20.63
N PRO A 494 -8.13 -15.07 -20.15
CA PRO A 494 -7.25 -16.20 -20.47
C PRO A 494 -7.74 -17.56 -19.96
N PHE A 495 -8.72 -17.58 -19.05
CA PHE A 495 -9.34 -18.81 -18.58
C PHE A 495 -10.44 -19.33 -19.50
N CYS A 496 -10.93 -18.53 -20.46
CA CYS A 496 -12.08 -18.86 -21.30
C CYS A 496 -11.70 -18.93 -22.78
N GLY A 497 -12.33 -19.85 -23.51
CA GLY A 497 -12.22 -19.96 -24.96
C GLY A 497 -13.54 -20.41 -25.59
N TRP A 498 -13.79 -19.98 -26.83
CA TRP A 498 -14.97 -20.43 -27.56
C TRP A 498 -14.70 -21.79 -28.21
N HIS A 499 -15.53 -22.78 -27.90
CA HIS A 499 -15.46 -24.09 -28.52
C HIS A 499 -16.46 -24.18 -29.68
N GLU A 500 -15.95 -24.29 -30.91
CA GLU A 500 -16.77 -24.25 -32.12
C GLU A 500 -17.79 -25.38 -32.18
N GLU A 501 -17.35 -26.62 -31.94
CA GLU A 501 -18.19 -27.82 -32.10
C GLU A 501 -19.39 -27.83 -31.14
N SER A 502 -19.19 -27.35 -29.91
CA SER A 502 -20.27 -27.30 -28.91
C SER A 502 -20.97 -25.95 -28.83
N HIS A 503 -20.64 -25.01 -29.73
CA HIS A 503 -21.16 -23.63 -29.74
C HIS A 503 -21.30 -23.01 -28.34
N SER A 504 -20.27 -23.15 -27.51
CA SER A 504 -20.30 -22.69 -26.12
C SER A 504 -18.94 -22.22 -25.64
N CYS A 505 -18.96 -21.25 -24.72
CA CYS A 505 -17.76 -20.78 -24.04
C CYS A 505 -17.34 -21.80 -22.98
N ARG A 506 -16.08 -22.23 -23.01
CA ARG A 506 -15.53 -23.29 -22.16
C ARG A 506 -14.29 -22.78 -21.43
N GLU A 507 -14.06 -23.37 -20.26
CA GLU A 507 -12.84 -23.11 -19.49
C GLU A 507 -11.65 -23.85 -20.13
N VAL A 508 -10.51 -23.19 -20.24
CA VAL A 508 -9.29 -23.78 -20.78
C VAL A 508 -8.86 -24.98 -19.91
N GLY A 509 -8.44 -26.08 -20.55
CA GLY A 509 -8.11 -27.34 -19.89
C GLY A 509 -9.27 -28.33 -19.76
N THR A 510 -10.52 -27.91 -20.04
CA THR A 510 -11.65 -28.85 -20.20
C THR A 510 -11.74 -29.43 -21.61
N VAL A 511 -11.09 -28.79 -22.58
CA VAL A 511 -11.05 -29.14 -24.01
C VAL A 511 -9.61 -28.96 -24.52
N PRO A 512 -9.13 -29.76 -25.49
CA PRO A 512 -7.83 -29.54 -26.11
C PRO A 512 -7.69 -28.14 -26.72
N LEU A 513 -6.54 -27.48 -26.50
CA LEU A 513 -6.28 -26.10 -26.90
C LEU A 513 -6.56 -25.82 -28.39
N GLY A 514 -6.26 -26.78 -29.28
CA GLY A 514 -6.47 -26.62 -30.73
C GLY A 514 -7.93 -26.49 -31.18
N HIS A 515 -8.89 -26.75 -30.28
CA HIS A 515 -10.33 -26.61 -30.55
C HIS A 515 -10.93 -25.34 -29.93
N LEU A 516 -10.12 -24.51 -29.26
CA LEU A 516 -10.55 -23.24 -28.69
C LEU A 516 -10.06 -22.09 -29.56
N LEU A 517 -10.97 -21.21 -29.94
CA LEU A 517 -10.63 -20.01 -30.71
C LEU A 517 -9.92 -18.98 -29.83
N ASP A 518 -8.89 -18.38 -30.41
CA ASP A 518 -8.08 -17.34 -29.79
C ASP A 518 -8.76 -15.97 -29.82
N THR A 519 -8.47 -15.17 -28.80
CA THR A 519 -8.80 -13.76 -28.58
C THR A 519 -8.16 -12.77 -29.58
N ALA A 520 -7.34 -13.25 -30.52
CA ALA A 520 -6.46 -12.40 -31.33
C ALA A 520 -7.17 -11.51 -32.37
N ALA A 521 -8.40 -11.81 -32.80
CA ALA A 521 -9.19 -10.88 -33.64
C ALA A 521 -10.68 -11.22 -33.57
N LEU A 522 -11.43 -10.52 -32.72
CA LEU A 522 -12.88 -10.71 -32.51
C LEU A 522 -13.71 -10.73 -33.81
N HIS A 523 -13.27 -10.01 -34.85
CA HIS A 523 -13.95 -9.95 -36.15
C HIS A 523 -13.58 -11.08 -37.14
N ASP A 524 -12.37 -11.63 -37.06
CA ASP A 524 -11.96 -12.72 -37.98
C ASP A 524 -12.42 -14.09 -37.49
N VAL A 525 -12.70 -14.19 -36.18
CA VAL A 525 -12.88 -15.45 -35.45
C VAL A 525 -14.35 -15.80 -35.22
N CYS A 526 -15.21 -14.80 -35.03
CA CYS A 526 -16.65 -15.01 -34.81
C CYS A 526 -17.45 -14.51 -36.03
N PRO A 527 -17.77 -15.38 -37.02
CA PRO A 527 -18.52 -14.96 -38.21
C PRO A 527 -19.89 -14.38 -37.83
N GLU A 528 -20.19 -13.19 -38.38
CA GLU A 528 -21.43 -12.45 -38.16
C GLU A 528 -22.65 -13.24 -38.65
N ASN A 529 -23.34 -13.96 -37.76
CA ASN A 529 -24.67 -14.50 -38.01
C ASN A 529 -25.49 -14.53 -36.71
N ASN A 530 -25.76 -13.33 -36.15
CA ASN A 530 -26.88 -12.97 -35.27
C ASN A 530 -26.44 -11.89 -34.27
N TRP A 531 -26.53 -10.62 -34.70
CA TRP A 531 -26.69 -9.54 -33.75
C TRP A 531 -28.03 -9.75 -33.03
N VAL A 532 -27.99 -10.13 -31.76
CA VAL A 532 -29.13 -9.88 -30.88
C VAL A 532 -29.17 -8.38 -30.68
N GLU A 533 -30.20 -7.76 -31.25
CA GLU A 533 -30.57 -6.38 -31.07
C GLU A 533 -30.52 -6.02 -29.58
N GLU A 534 -29.49 -5.29 -29.16
CA GLU A 534 -29.46 -4.68 -27.83
C GLU A 534 -30.55 -3.60 -27.83
N ARG A 535 -31.74 -3.97 -27.32
CA ARG A 535 -32.80 -3.01 -27.04
C ARG A 535 -32.34 -2.11 -25.89
N VAL A 536 -31.62 -1.05 -26.23
CA VAL A 536 -31.44 0.10 -25.35
C VAL A 536 -32.79 0.80 -25.27
N VAL A 537 -33.54 0.52 -24.21
CA VAL A 537 -34.73 1.30 -23.85
C VAL A 537 -34.24 2.61 -23.24
N THR A 538 -33.91 3.58 -24.07
CA THR A 538 -34.00 4.99 -23.66
C THR A 538 -35.41 5.47 -23.95
N HIS A 539 -36.04 6.08 -22.93
CA HIS A 539 -37.41 6.59 -22.93
C HIS A 539 -37.98 6.93 -24.32
N GLY A 540 -38.78 5.99 -24.86
CA GLY A 540 -39.78 6.21 -25.89
C GLY A 540 -39.28 6.79 -27.21
N THR A 541 -38.63 5.99 -28.06
CA THR A 541 -38.82 5.97 -29.54
C THR A 541 -38.00 4.84 -30.15
N ILE A 542 -38.62 4.03 -31.02
CA ILE A 542 -37.98 2.95 -31.78
C ILE A 542 -37.58 3.51 -33.14
N SER A 543 -36.31 3.39 -33.55
CA SER A 543 -35.92 3.58 -34.94
C SER A 543 -34.82 2.58 -35.30
N SER A 544 -35.10 1.72 -36.27
CA SER A 544 -34.15 0.78 -36.87
C SER A 544 -33.59 1.38 -38.16
N VAL A 545 -32.28 1.42 -38.30
CA VAL A 545 -31.60 1.73 -39.58
C VAL A 545 -30.74 0.52 -39.92
N GLY A 546 -31.17 -0.26 -40.91
CA GLY A 546 -30.40 -1.36 -41.47
C GLY A 546 -29.41 -0.87 -42.53
N ARG A 547 -28.27 -1.57 -42.66
CA ARG A 547 -27.28 -1.36 -43.73
C ARG A 547 -26.96 -2.71 -44.38
N ASP A 548 -27.06 -2.78 -45.70
CA ASP A 548 -26.76 -3.95 -46.54
C ASP A 548 -25.34 -3.82 -47.13
N PRO A 549 -24.47 -4.85 -47.08
CA PRO A 549 -23.08 -4.77 -47.53
C PRO A 549 -22.85 -5.33 -48.95
N GLN A 550 -23.57 -4.85 -49.98
CA GLN A 550 -23.17 -5.08 -51.37
C GLN A 550 -23.60 -3.92 -52.29
N SER A 551 -22.78 -2.86 -52.40
CA SER A 551 -22.63 -2.09 -53.65
C SER A 551 -21.50 -1.07 -53.53
N GLY A 552 -20.55 -1.17 -54.46
CA GLY A 552 -19.50 -0.19 -54.66
C GLY A 552 -20.01 1.15 -55.16
N PHE A 553 -19.20 2.17 -54.92
CA PHE A 553 -19.40 3.57 -55.27
C PHE A 553 -19.73 3.75 -56.76
N LEU A 554 -20.94 4.24 -57.07
CA LEU A 554 -21.25 4.89 -58.34
C LEU A 554 -22.00 6.21 -58.06
N VAL A 555 -21.35 7.30 -58.43
CA VAL A 555 -21.93 8.65 -58.46
C VAL A 555 -22.89 8.72 -59.64
N HIS A 556 -24.18 8.91 -59.38
CA HIS A 556 -25.10 9.45 -60.37
C HIS A 556 -25.94 10.56 -59.73
N GLU A 557 -25.70 11.76 -60.25
CA GLU A 557 -26.35 13.02 -59.90
C GLU A 557 -27.75 13.08 -60.53
N THR A 558 -28.78 13.37 -59.73
CA THR A 558 -29.92 14.24 -60.10
C THR A 558 -30.82 14.54 -58.89
N ASN A 559 -30.85 15.83 -58.52
CA ASN A 559 -31.91 16.66 -57.90
C ASN A 559 -33.15 15.99 -57.27
N HIS A 560 -33.29 16.04 -55.94
CA HIS A 560 -34.14 17.03 -55.22
C HIS A 560 -34.26 16.68 -53.71
N THR A 561 -33.80 17.63 -52.89
CA THR A 561 -34.18 17.95 -51.50
C THR A 561 -34.32 16.82 -50.46
N CYS A 562 -33.24 16.59 -49.69
CA CYS A 562 -33.31 16.15 -48.29
C CYS A 562 -32.83 17.31 -47.38
N PRO A 563 -33.46 17.52 -46.21
CA PRO A 563 -32.99 18.46 -45.21
C PRO A 563 -31.72 17.92 -44.54
N GLU A 564 -30.66 18.72 -44.50
CA GLU A 564 -29.50 18.49 -43.63
C GLU A 564 -29.98 18.41 -42.17
N ILE A 565 -29.80 17.25 -41.53
CA ILE A 565 -29.70 17.20 -40.08
C ILE A 565 -28.30 17.69 -39.75
N ALA A 566 -28.21 19.00 -39.56
CA ALA A 566 -27.04 19.68 -39.04
C ALA A 566 -26.66 19.08 -37.69
N VAL A 567 -25.41 18.63 -37.58
CA VAL A 567 -24.73 18.49 -36.29
C VAL A 567 -24.82 19.85 -35.60
N ALA A 568 -25.49 19.88 -34.45
CA ALA A 568 -25.76 21.12 -33.73
C ALA A 568 -24.45 21.82 -33.32
N GLY A 569 -24.10 22.83 -34.11
CA GLY A 569 -23.48 24.09 -33.72
C GLY A 569 -22.21 24.04 -32.86
N ALA A 570 -21.06 24.07 -33.52
CA ALA A 570 -19.94 24.84 -32.98
C ALA A 570 -20.37 26.32 -32.91
N TYR A 571 -20.39 26.90 -31.71
CA TYR A 571 -20.74 28.31 -31.50
C TYR A 571 -19.79 29.21 -32.31
N THR A 572 -20.33 30.06 -33.19
CA THR A 572 -19.51 31.06 -33.89
C THR A 572 -18.96 32.07 -32.89
N ALA A 573 -17.78 32.63 -33.13
CA ALA A 573 -17.15 33.60 -32.22
C ALA A 573 -18.07 34.80 -31.87
N GLN A 574 -19.00 35.15 -32.76
CA GLN A 574 -20.03 36.16 -32.49
C GLN A 574 -21.04 35.73 -31.41
N THR A 575 -21.46 34.46 -31.38
CA THR A 575 -22.40 33.98 -30.34
C THR A 575 -21.76 33.95 -28.95
N MET A 576 -20.46 33.62 -28.86
CA MET A 576 -19.69 33.70 -27.63
C MET A 576 -19.49 35.15 -27.15
N ALA A 577 -19.22 36.08 -28.08
CA ALA A 577 -19.08 37.49 -27.75
C ALA A 577 -20.39 38.10 -27.24
N ILE A 578 -21.53 37.78 -27.87
CA ILE A 578 -22.84 38.24 -27.43
C ILE A 578 -23.17 37.66 -26.05
N ALA A 579 -22.89 36.37 -25.81
CA ALA A 579 -23.11 35.74 -24.51
C ALA A 579 -22.30 36.42 -23.39
N LEU A 580 -21.03 36.75 -23.63
CA LEU A 580 -20.18 37.45 -22.66
C LEU A 580 -20.68 38.86 -22.34
N VAL A 581 -21.12 39.61 -23.36
CA VAL A 581 -21.68 40.96 -23.17
C VAL A 581 -22.98 40.91 -22.37
N VAL A 582 -23.85 39.93 -22.67
CA VAL A 582 -25.12 39.75 -21.95
C VAL A 582 -24.87 39.36 -20.50
N VAL A 583 -23.94 38.43 -20.23
CA VAL A 583 -23.60 38.02 -18.86
C VAL A 583 -23.01 39.20 -18.06
N ALA A 584 -22.13 40.00 -18.67
CA ALA A 584 -21.56 41.18 -18.02
C ALA A 584 -22.64 42.24 -17.72
N ALA A 585 -23.56 42.49 -18.65
CA ALA A 585 -24.66 43.44 -18.46
C ALA A 585 -25.62 42.99 -17.34
N VAL A 586 -25.96 41.70 -17.29
CA VAL A 586 -26.80 41.14 -16.22
C VAL A 586 -26.10 41.21 -14.87
N ALA A 587 -24.80 40.89 -14.80
CA ALA A 587 -24.03 40.98 -13.56
C ALA A 587 -23.96 42.42 -13.02
N LEU A 588 -23.78 43.41 -13.89
CA LEU A 588 -23.78 44.82 -13.50
C LEU A 588 -25.17 45.31 -13.05
N ALA A 589 -26.23 44.90 -13.74
CA ALA A 589 -27.60 45.26 -13.35
C ALA A 589 -27.98 44.67 -11.99
N VAL A 590 -27.64 43.39 -11.75
CA VAL A 590 -27.89 42.72 -10.46
C VAL A 590 -27.03 43.33 -9.35
N GLY A 591 -25.74 43.58 -9.61
CA GLY A 591 -24.85 44.25 -8.66
C GLY A 591 -25.33 45.66 -8.29
N GLY A 592 -25.82 46.43 -9.28
CA GLY A 592 -26.40 47.75 -9.06
C GLY A 592 -27.68 47.71 -8.23
N LEU A 593 -28.60 46.78 -8.52
CA LEU A 593 -29.84 46.62 -7.75
C LEU A 593 -29.55 46.18 -6.30
N VAL A 594 -28.63 45.24 -6.10
CA VAL A 594 -28.21 44.83 -4.76
C VAL A 594 -27.55 46.00 -4.02
N GLY A 595 -26.69 46.76 -4.68
CA GLY A 595 -26.06 47.95 -4.12
C GLY A 595 -27.07 49.03 -3.71
N ILE A 596 -28.10 49.29 -4.52
CA ILE A 596 -29.18 50.24 -4.21
C ILE A 596 -30.00 49.77 -3.01
N VAL A 597 -30.33 48.47 -2.94
CA VAL A 597 -31.10 47.89 -1.82
C VAL A 597 -30.29 47.95 -0.52
N VAL A 598 -29.01 47.59 -0.55
CA VAL A 598 -28.12 47.67 0.61
C VAL A 598 -27.89 49.13 1.03
N GLY A 599 -27.70 50.04 0.07
CA GLY A 599 -27.55 51.47 0.33
C GLY A 599 -28.81 52.11 0.93
N HIS A 600 -30.00 51.73 0.47
CA HIS A 600 -31.28 52.18 1.06
C HIS A 600 -31.48 51.62 2.48
N LYS A 601 -31.04 50.38 2.73
CA LYS A 601 -31.19 49.74 4.05
C LYS A 601 -30.21 50.33 5.08
N CYS A 602 -28.98 50.64 4.68
CA CYS A 602 -28.01 51.35 5.53
C CYS A 602 -28.39 52.81 5.81
N ARG A 603 -29.25 53.44 4.98
CA ARG A 603 -29.71 54.83 5.19
C ARG A 603 -30.89 54.94 6.17
N MET A 604 -31.53 53.82 6.54
CA MET A 604 -32.72 53.78 7.41
C MET A 604 -32.43 53.42 8.88
N GLU A 605 -31.20 53.01 9.23
CA GLU A 605 -30.81 52.58 10.59
C GLU A 605 -29.67 53.44 11.20
N CYS A 606 -29.74 54.76 11.07
CA CYS A 606 -28.89 55.68 11.82
C CYS A 606 -29.73 56.82 12.43
N PRO A 607 -30.09 56.77 13.73
CA PRO A 607 -30.49 57.96 14.47
C PRO A 607 -29.24 58.76 14.85
N MET A 608 -29.26 60.05 14.54
CA MET A 608 -28.28 61.03 14.97
C MET A 608 -28.11 61.05 16.49
N MET A 609 -26.88 61.01 16.98
CA MET A 609 -26.50 61.66 18.24
C MET A 609 -25.25 62.49 18.01
N MET A 610 -25.45 63.81 17.87
CA MET A 610 -24.43 64.83 18.05
C MET A 610 -24.37 65.17 19.54
N GLY A 611 -23.19 65.09 20.15
CA GLY A 611 -22.87 65.79 21.40
C GLY A 611 -22.11 64.97 22.45
N GLY A 612 -20.78 65.17 22.55
CA GLY A 612 -19.98 64.78 23.73
C GLY A 612 -18.49 64.51 23.42
N PRO A 613 -17.52 65.07 24.16
CA PRO A 613 -16.08 64.95 23.89
C PRO A 613 -15.48 63.63 24.46
N PRO A 614 -14.22 63.30 24.13
CA PRO A 614 -13.76 61.92 24.07
C PRO A 614 -13.13 61.45 25.38
N MET A 615 -13.47 60.24 25.84
CA MET A 615 -12.59 59.46 26.74
C MET A 615 -12.77 57.96 26.51
N GLU A 616 -11.69 57.37 26.03
CA GLU A 616 -10.98 56.22 26.59
C GLU A 616 -11.70 55.15 27.42
N HIS A 617 -11.21 53.93 27.12
CA HIS A 617 -11.10 52.75 27.97
C HIS A 617 -12.22 51.69 27.96
N ARG A 618 -11.81 50.55 27.35
CA ARG A 618 -11.70 49.23 28.01
C ARG A 618 -12.91 48.30 27.82
N ASN A 619 -12.83 47.47 26.77
CA ASN A 619 -13.58 46.21 26.76
C ASN A 619 -12.85 45.17 27.62
N GLN A 620 -13.30 45.06 28.87
CA GLN A 620 -13.42 43.74 29.50
C GLN A 620 -14.66 43.08 28.91
N LEU A 621 -14.51 41.87 28.36
CA LEU A 621 -15.61 40.93 28.25
C LEU A 621 -15.16 39.61 28.87
N THR A 622 -15.80 39.35 30.01
CA THR A 622 -15.73 38.16 30.84
C THR A 622 -16.31 36.97 30.09
N TRP A 623 -15.56 35.86 30.14
CA TRP A 623 -15.98 34.52 29.74
C TRP A 623 -16.96 33.94 30.77
N SER A 624 -18.11 33.41 30.32
CA SER A 624 -18.79 32.33 31.03
C SER A 624 -18.18 31.00 30.59
N LYS A 625 -17.45 30.38 31.53
CA LYS A 625 -16.85 29.05 31.47
C LYS A 625 -17.82 27.97 30.99
N SER A 626 -17.35 27.10 30.09
CA SER A 626 -17.13 25.71 30.47
C SER A 626 -15.84 25.15 29.85
N ARG A 627 -15.05 24.58 30.76
CA ARG A 627 -13.71 23.96 30.74
C ARG A 627 -13.30 23.26 29.43
N HIS A 628 -12.15 23.58 28.81
CA HIS A 628 -10.73 23.30 29.19
C HIS A 628 -10.37 21.80 29.11
N MET A 629 -9.22 21.34 28.56
CA MET A 629 -7.97 21.94 28.07
C MET A 629 -7.16 20.84 27.34
N ALA A 630 -6.58 21.07 26.15
CA ALA A 630 -5.18 21.46 25.86
C ALA A 630 -4.14 20.30 25.96
N HIS A 631 -3.09 20.18 25.14
CA HIS A 631 -2.33 21.22 24.42
C HIS A 631 -1.48 20.61 23.29
N SER A 632 -1.53 21.17 22.08
CA SER A 632 -0.44 21.16 21.09
C SER A 632 0.06 22.61 20.97
N LYS A 633 1.36 22.82 20.80
CA LYS A 633 1.96 24.15 20.54
C LYS A 633 2.46 24.18 19.11
N ASP A 634 1.92 25.12 18.34
CA ASP A 634 2.48 25.53 17.06
C ASP A 634 3.38 26.76 17.21
N ILE A 635 4.25 26.83 16.22
CA ILE A 635 5.38 27.72 15.98
C ILE A 635 4.91 29.06 15.39
N ASN A 636 5.54 30.15 15.82
CA ASN A 636 5.40 31.48 15.23
C ASN A 636 6.04 31.53 13.84
N LEU A 637 5.28 31.92 12.81
CA LEU A 637 5.79 32.41 11.53
C LEU A 637 5.41 33.87 11.36
N LEU A 638 6.42 34.74 11.41
CA LEU A 638 6.33 36.14 10.96
C LEU A 638 6.53 36.15 9.45
N MET A 639 5.51 36.61 8.71
CA MET A 639 5.65 37.00 7.31
C MET A 639 6.23 38.41 7.23
N ASN A 640 7.25 38.61 6.40
CA ASN A 640 7.67 39.92 5.94
C ASN A 640 7.71 39.91 4.41
N THR A 641 7.14 40.94 3.79
CA THR A 641 6.91 41.09 2.35
C THR A 641 7.83 42.14 1.73
N ASN A 642 8.09 41.95 0.43
CA ASN A 642 8.67 42.86 -0.58
C ASN A 642 10.21 42.96 -0.63
N GLN A 643 10.91 42.94 -1.79
CA GLN A 643 10.56 43.50 -3.11
C GLN A 643 11.47 42.93 -4.24
N PHE A 644 10.96 42.95 -5.49
CA PHE A 644 11.55 42.50 -6.76
C PHE A 644 12.74 43.34 -7.27
N TYR A 645 13.73 42.70 -7.92
CA TYR A 645 14.48 43.25 -9.07
C TYR A 645 15.08 42.11 -9.94
N SER A 646 14.91 42.18 -11.26
CA SER A 646 15.48 41.26 -12.28
C SER A 646 16.68 41.90 -13.03
N PRO A 647 17.59 41.11 -13.65
CA PRO A 647 18.91 41.57 -14.12
C PRO A 647 18.99 41.80 -15.65
N PRO A 648 20.08 42.40 -16.18
CA PRO A 648 20.39 42.38 -17.61
C PRO A 648 21.45 41.31 -17.98
N ALA A 649 21.57 41.12 -19.30
CA ALA A 649 21.96 39.89 -19.99
C ALA A 649 23.36 39.88 -20.63
N SER A 650 23.68 38.72 -21.23
CA SER A 650 24.58 38.44 -22.38
C SER A 650 26.02 37.95 -22.07
N PRO A 651 26.73 37.32 -23.04
CA PRO A 651 26.29 36.24 -23.94
C PRO A 651 27.33 35.08 -24.07
N HIS A 652 26.89 33.96 -24.66
CA HIS A 652 27.73 32.84 -25.11
C HIS A 652 28.74 33.22 -26.21
N PRO A 653 29.71 32.35 -26.50
CA PRO A 653 29.68 31.70 -27.82
C PRO A 653 29.96 30.18 -27.83
N VAL A 654 29.63 29.59 -28.97
CA VAL A 654 29.63 28.18 -29.38
C VAL A 654 30.81 27.92 -30.34
N ILE A 655 31.29 26.66 -30.45
CA ILE A 655 31.57 25.88 -31.69
C ILE A 655 32.78 24.91 -31.60
N PHE A 656 32.47 23.61 -31.79
CA PHE A 656 33.14 22.47 -32.47
C PHE A 656 34.68 22.28 -32.55
N SER A 657 35.16 21.08 -32.18
CA SER A 657 35.63 20.00 -33.12
C SER A 657 36.67 19.04 -32.50
N ASN A 658 36.39 17.74 -32.66
CA ASN A 658 37.24 16.57 -32.95
C ASN A 658 38.71 16.41 -32.50
N ALA A 659 38.95 15.18 -32.01
CA ALA A 659 40.04 14.23 -32.33
C ALA A 659 41.28 14.14 -31.42
N GLN A 660 41.55 12.86 -31.07
CA GLN A 660 42.85 12.17 -31.07
C GLN A 660 43.57 11.93 -29.72
N GLU A 661 43.57 10.65 -29.30
CA GLU A 661 44.62 9.99 -28.52
C GLU A 661 45.98 10.05 -29.28
N PRO A 662 47.18 9.98 -28.63
CA PRO A 662 47.57 8.86 -27.75
C PRO A 662 48.49 9.19 -26.53
N THR A 663 48.64 8.19 -25.66
CA THR A 663 49.70 7.99 -24.64
C THR A 663 51.11 7.85 -25.29
N PRO A 664 52.28 7.62 -24.59
CA PRO A 664 52.54 7.36 -23.16
C PRO A 664 53.85 8.01 -22.57
N GLN A 665 54.15 7.63 -21.30
CA GLN A 665 55.47 7.42 -20.68
C GLN A 665 56.23 8.52 -19.89
N ALA A 666 56.56 8.10 -18.65
CA ALA A 666 57.88 8.14 -17.98
C ALA A 666 58.14 9.11 -16.80
N ARG A 667 58.09 8.51 -15.60
CA ARG A 667 59.10 8.50 -14.50
C ARG A 667 60.06 9.70 -14.33
N ARG A 668 60.08 10.23 -13.09
CA ARG A 668 61.25 10.41 -12.17
C ARG A 668 60.73 10.91 -10.80
N LYS A 669 60.83 10.13 -9.71
CA LYS A 669 61.85 10.19 -8.62
C LYS A 669 62.12 11.63 -8.12
N MET A 670 61.57 11.98 -6.95
CA MET A 670 62.15 11.90 -5.58
C MET A 670 62.97 13.16 -5.27
N ASP A 671 62.55 13.92 -4.26
CA ASP A 671 63.38 14.28 -3.11
C ASP A 671 62.53 14.87 -1.97
N ASN A 672 62.88 14.43 -0.75
CA ASN A 672 62.34 14.80 0.56
C ASN A 672 62.84 16.18 1.01
N LEU A 673 62.05 16.88 1.85
CA LEU A 673 62.43 17.68 3.05
C LEU A 673 61.21 18.56 3.42
N GLY A 674 60.70 18.63 4.65
CA GLY A 674 61.18 18.10 5.91
C GLY A 674 60.11 18.16 7.02
N LEU A 675 60.45 17.47 8.10
CA LEU A 675 59.76 17.41 9.39
C LEU A 675 59.62 18.78 10.05
N VAL A 676 58.52 18.94 10.81
CA VAL A 676 58.54 19.65 12.10
C VAL A 676 57.64 18.87 13.07
N ASP A 677 58.26 18.17 14.02
CA ASP A 677 57.64 17.69 15.26
C ASP A 677 57.59 18.84 16.28
N PHE A 678 56.55 18.87 17.11
CA PHE A 678 56.57 19.53 18.42
C PHE A 678 55.71 18.73 19.41
N ASP A 679 56.38 18.17 20.42
CA ASP A 679 55.83 17.46 21.57
C ASP A 679 55.33 18.43 22.67
N VAL A 680 54.21 18.05 23.27
CA VAL A 680 53.83 17.99 24.71
C VAL A 680 54.39 19.03 25.70
N ASP A 681 53.49 19.79 26.38
CA ASP A 681 53.13 19.62 27.81
C ASP A 681 52.16 20.72 28.31
N GLY A 682 51.28 20.43 29.29
CA GLY A 682 50.68 21.46 30.16
C GLY A 682 49.18 21.44 30.52
N LYS A 683 48.80 20.51 31.42
CA LYS A 683 47.91 20.70 32.61
C LYS A 683 46.42 21.13 32.52
N ASP A 684 45.60 20.20 33.02
CA ASP A 684 44.57 20.30 34.09
C ASP A 684 43.50 21.41 34.08
N ARG A 685 42.23 20.98 34.01
CA ARG A 685 41.21 21.26 35.05
C ARG A 685 40.07 20.24 35.01
N ARG A 686 40.01 19.40 36.05
CA ARG A 686 38.88 18.53 36.41
C ARG A 686 37.75 19.34 37.04
N HIS A 687 36.51 18.98 36.74
CA HIS A 687 35.41 19.04 37.71
C HIS A 687 34.80 17.65 37.82
N GLU A 688 35.06 17.03 38.96
CA GLU A 688 34.52 15.77 39.45
C GLU A 688 33.20 16.09 40.17
N SER A 689 32.17 15.26 40.01
CA SER A 689 31.15 15.09 41.05
C SER A 689 30.87 13.60 41.20
N LYS A 690 31.17 13.13 42.41
CA LYS A 690 31.11 11.76 42.92
C LYS A 690 29.73 11.48 43.53
N ASN A 691 29.21 10.27 43.35
CA ASN A 691 28.97 9.27 44.42
C ASN A 691 28.18 8.08 43.83
N SER A 692 28.74 6.86 43.82
CA SER A 692 28.72 5.83 44.89
C SER A 692 27.38 5.08 44.89
N THR A 693 27.33 3.76 44.64
CA THR A 693 27.79 2.70 45.57
C THR A 693 28.10 1.34 44.90
N GLU A 694 29.14 0.67 45.42
CA GLU A 694 29.51 -0.77 45.34
C GLU A 694 28.33 -1.73 45.62
N SER A 695 28.15 -2.82 44.86
CA SER A 695 28.82 -4.15 44.90
C SER A 695 28.51 -5.01 46.12
N LEU A 696 27.77 -6.12 45.91
CA LEU A 696 27.89 -7.36 46.70
C LEU A 696 27.28 -8.55 45.93
N GLU A 697 28.12 -9.53 45.64
CA GLU A 697 27.81 -10.86 45.07
C GLU A 697 27.16 -11.80 46.11
N LYS A 698 26.25 -12.69 45.67
CA LYS A 698 26.23 -14.16 45.91
C LYS A 698 24.85 -14.82 45.64
N ASP A 699 24.87 -15.86 44.80
CA ASP A 699 23.85 -16.91 44.57
C ASP A 699 23.72 -17.90 45.77
N PRO A 700 22.94 -19.02 45.73
CA PRO A 700 21.48 -19.20 45.57
C PRO A 700 20.85 -20.18 46.62
N GLN A 701 19.54 -20.49 46.49
CA GLN A 701 18.75 -21.66 47.00
C GLN A 701 17.70 -21.51 48.14
N HIS A 702 16.46 -21.93 47.77
CA HIS A 702 15.39 -22.64 48.51
C HIS A 702 14.77 -22.12 49.84
N PHE A 703 13.46 -21.77 49.84
CA PHE A 703 12.34 -22.56 50.45
C PHE A 703 10.96 -21.82 50.43
N LYS A 704 9.94 -22.54 49.93
CA LYS A 704 8.47 -22.63 50.23
C LYS A 704 7.61 -21.47 50.79
N THR A 705 6.52 -21.21 50.03
CA THR A 705 5.06 -21.02 50.32
C THR A 705 4.48 -20.52 51.67
N ASP A 706 3.40 -19.73 51.51
CA ASP A 706 2.34 -19.25 52.42
C ASP A 706 2.72 -18.10 53.39
N THR A 707 2.01 -16.96 53.53
CA THR A 707 0.56 -16.74 53.61
C THR A 707 0.23 -15.23 53.45
N LEU A 708 -0.99 -14.91 53.01
CA LEU A 708 -1.64 -13.59 52.96
C LEU A 708 -1.53 -12.76 54.27
N GLN A 709 -1.27 -11.44 54.15
CA GLN A 709 -2.18 -10.39 54.67
C GLN A 709 -1.74 -8.95 54.33
N LYS A 710 -2.68 -8.21 53.72
CA LYS A 710 -2.97 -6.77 53.85
C LYS A 710 -1.83 -5.83 54.31
N VAL A 711 -1.34 -4.98 53.40
CA VAL A 711 -1.21 -3.53 53.67
C VAL A 711 -1.66 -2.74 52.44
N LYS A 712 -2.72 -1.96 52.63
CA LYS A 712 -3.32 -0.98 51.74
C LYS A 712 -2.98 0.39 52.33
N LYS A 713 -2.72 1.40 51.48
CA LYS A 713 -2.39 2.83 51.73
C LYS A 713 -0.90 3.14 51.55
N THR A 714 -0.45 4.17 50.83
CA THR A 714 -1.06 5.32 50.13
C THR A 714 0.03 5.84 49.18
N TYR A 715 -0.28 6.42 48.04
CA TYR A 715 0.25 7.74 47.64
C TYR A 715 -0.71 8.32 46.58
N ILE A 716 -1.26 9.49 46.91
CA ILE A 716 -1.97 10.39 46.01
C ILE A 716 -0.94 11.05 45.09
#